data_AF-A0A9P4X708-F1
#
_entry.id   AF-A0A9P4X708-F1
#
_cell.length_a   1.000
_cell.length_b   1.000
_cell.length_c   1.000
_cell.angle_alpha   90.00
_cell.angle_beta   90.00
_cell.angle_gamma   90.00
#
_symmetry.space_group_name_H-M   'P 1'
#
loop_
_entity.id
_entity.type
_entity.pdbx_description
1 polymer ?
#
loop_
_entity_poly.entity_id
_entity_poly.type
_entity_poly.pdbx_seq_one_letter_code
_entity_poly.pdbx_strand_id
1 'polypeptide(L)'
;MCFEEFAHCRTCGYTVQQKEFCPDYRLEWVKVLIGQSTKTPKQIGDECGRYGNTIHFFPAAKCPRCAWNPPRPDQVVDHWAWAYHQSVGKFPAEKLPKKFNIVEGEICSSKHFANEPLALVNAALRSATYTNPSIGFDAAQKTVFLRDAASQPTIALISGGGSGHEPSFAGFVGKGFLTAAVAGSVFASPSAEQVFRAIRRVGAEQPQRGVLVLIMNYTGDMLHFGMAVEKARAEGIKTELLVVGDDVGVGRKRGGRIGRRGLAGTVLVQKIAAAAAAQGQSLEQVSQIATLASDNLATVGASLAHVHVPGREITPDELGDEIEIGMGIHNEEGFGRVKTTLKGLVETMLKQLLDQSDSDRAYINVNSGEEVVVMVNNLGGISPLELGAITTEVIDQLDASYKIKPSRLLSGTYMTSLNGLGFSITILKVADKAILPLIDAPADAAGWSPAVRPENWANGIDTTKAEIKEDAPSQDDSAPSNLDLDAAFTISQLQSALKSLIVAEPEVTKFDTIVGDGDCGLCLKTGAEAVLKHLETVSSSGDIDTVHFVRNIALVIESSMDGTSGALYAIFVNALASGLQGQASSQKTAVTPKIWATALQAALKSLARYTPAQPGDRTVVDALVPFVNTLAETLDVQKAVGAARKGSDSTKGMEASLGRSVYVNAEGWNECPDPGAYGLVKLLEGFLGHLN
;
A
#
# COMPACT_ATOMS: atom_id res chain seq x y z
N MET A 1 -13.56 -7.85 40.87
CA MET A 1 -14.45 -8.46 39.87
C MET A 1 -15.19 -9.59 40.56
N CYS A 2 -16.47 -9.41 40.86
CA CYS A 2 -17.33 -10.51 41.32
C CYS A 2 -18.01 -11.10 40.07
N PHE A 3 -17.93 -12.42 39.89
CA PHE A 3 -18.66 -13.13 38.85
C PHE A 3 -19.86 -13.81 39.52
N GLU A 4 -21.08 -13.53 39.07
CA GLU A 4 -22.28 -14.29 39.45
C GLU A 4 -22.65 -15.28 38.34
N GLU A 5 -23.22 -16.42 38.77
CA GLU A 5 -23.65 -17.52 37.91
C GLU A 5 -24.92 -17.11 37.14
N PHE A 6 -24.82 -16.90 35.82
CA PHE A 6 -25.94 -16.46 34.98
C PHE A 6 -26.86 -17.61 34.58
N ALA A 7 -26.31 -18.79 34.29
CA ALA A 7 -27.09 -19.99 34.01
C ALA A 7 -26.26 -21.27 34.20
N HIS A 8 -26.87 -22.31 34.76
CA HIS A 8 -26.26 -23.62 35.01
C HIS A 8 -26.97 -24.73 34.20
N CYS A 9 -26.24 -25.38 33.30
CA CYS A 9 -26.78 -26.47 32.49
C CYS A 9 -26.80 -27.78 33.30
N ARG A 10 -27.98 -28.21 33.77
CA ARG A 10 -28.13 -29.43 34.60
C ARG A 10 -27.73 -30.73 33.89
N THR A 11 -27.62 -30.73 32.57
CA THR A 11 -27.27 -31.92 31.77
C THR A 11 -25.76 -32.14 31.64
N CYS A 12 -24.95 -31.08 31.65
CA CYS A 12 -23.50 -31.19 31.44
C CYS A 12 -22.64 -30.39 32.44
N GLY A 13 -23.26 -29.71 33.41
CA GLY A 13 -22.58 -28.92 34.44
C GLY A 13 -21.94 -27.62 33.94
N TYR A 14 -22.13 -27.26 32.67
CA TYR A 14 -21.55 -26.03 32.10
C TYR A 14 -22.25 -24.79 32.66
N THR A 15 -21.44 -23.81 33.05
CA THR A 15 -21.87 -22.62 33.79
C THR A 15 -21.50 -21.37 33.01
N VAL A 16 -22.48 -20.50 32.73
CA VAL A 16 -22.27 -19.22 32.05
C VAL A 16 -22.06 -18.14 33.12
N GLN A 17 -20.95 -17.40 33.04
CA GLN A 17 -20.67 -16.26 33.92
C GLN A 17 -20.75 -14.96 33.13
N GLN A 18 -21.42 -13.95 33.69
CA GLN A 18 -21.49 -12.61 33.10
C GLN A 18 -20.56 -11.66 33.86
N LYS A 19 -19.86 -10.77 33.13
CA LYS A 19 -18.94 -9.79 33.71
C LYS A 19 -19.68 -8.46 33.86
N GLU A 20 -20.00 -8.06 35.08
CA GLU A 20 -20.58 -6.73 35.34
C GLU A 20 -19.50 -5.65 35.46
N PHE A 21 -19.80 -4.47 34.90
CA PHE A 21 -19.15 -3.21 35.25
C PHE A 21 -19.96 -2.51 36.36
N CYS A 22 -19.24 -2.02 37.38
CA CYS A 22 -19.68 -1.22 38.53
C CYS A 22 -20.27 -1.98 39.76
N PRO A 23 -19.42 -2.43 40.70
CA PRO A 23 -19.84 -3.08 41.96
C PRO A 23 -20.47 -2.14 42.99
N ASP A 24 -20.21 -0.84 42.93
CA ASP A 24 -20.48 0.08 44.06
C ASP A 24 -21.95 0.49 44.23
N TYR A 25 -22.82 0.21 43.26
CA TYR A 25 -24.20 0.73 43.25
C TYR A 25 -25.30 -0.32 43.48
N ARG A 26 -25.01 -1.62 43.36
CA ARG A 26 -25.92 -2.70 43.78
C ARG A 26 -26.11 -2.72 45.30
N LEU A 27 -25.04 -2.43 46.06
CA LEU A 27 -25.07 -2.41 47.53
C LEU A 27 -26.04 -1.36 48.11
N GLU A 28 -26.17 -0.19 47.49
CA GLU A 28 -27.13 0.83 47.95
C GLU A 28 -28.58 0.49 47.60
N TRP A 29 -28.83 -0.12 46.43
CA TRP A 29 -30.17 -0.61 46.10
C TRP A 29 -30.61 -1.76 47.01
N VAL A 30 -29.70 -2.66 47.36
CA VAL A 30 -29.97 -3.72 48.35
C VAL A 30 -30.27 -3.10 49.72
N LYS A 31 -29.51 -2.08 50.16
CA LYS A 31 -29.79 -1.34 51.41
C LYS A 31 -31.16 -0.64 51.38
N VAL A 32 -31.60 -0.10 50.25
CA VAL A 32 -32.96 0.47 50.12
C VAL A 32 -34.02 -0.62 50.29
N LEU A 33 -33.84 -1.78 49.65
CA LEU A 33 -34.78 -2.89 49.71
C LEU A 33 -34.91 -3.53 51.11
N ILE A 34 -33.83 -3.49 51.90
CA ILE A 34 -33.82 -4.00 53.28
C ILE A 34 -33.99 -2.89 54.34
N GLY A 35 -34.30 -1.65 53.94
CA GLY A 35 -34.59 -0.53 54.85
C GLY A 35 -33.39 0.08 55.58
N GLN A 36 -32.18 -0.11 55.06
CA GLN A 36 -30.91 0.32 55.67
C GLN A 36 -30.18 1.44 54.89
N SER A 37 -30.77 1.98 53.82
CA SER A 37 -30.18 3.12 53.08
C SER A 37 -30.67 4.46 53.62
N THR A 38 -29.77 5.44 53.71
CA THR A 38 -30.09 6.84 54.04
C THR A 38 -30.40 7.68 52.79
N LYS A 39 -30.26 7.10 51.58
CA LYS A 39 -30.55 7.76 50.31
C LYS A 39 -31.93 7.35 49.77
N THR A 40 -32.64 8.28 49.16
CA THR A 40 -33.91 7.99 48.47
C THR A 40 -33.66 7.41 47.07
N PRO A 41 -34.58 6.60 46.53
CA PRO A 41 -34.47 6.06 45.16
C PRO A 41 -34.25 7.13 44.09
N LYS A 42 -34.81 8.33 44.30
CA LYS A 42 -34.63 9.49 43.42
C LYS A 42 -33.20 10.03 43.45
N GLN A 43 -32.59 10.13 44.63
CA GLN A 43 -31.19 10.57 44.77
C GLN A 43 -30.20 9.57 44.15
N ILE A 44 -30.50 8.27 44.25
CA ILE A 44 -29.70 7.21 43.59
C ILE A 44 -29.86 7.29 42.06
N GLY A 45 -31.07 7.59 41.57
CA GLY A 45 -31.34 7.82 40.14
C GLY A 45 -30.69 9.09 39.58
N ASP A 46 -30.67 10.18 40.34
CA ASP A 46 -30.05 11.45 39.93
C ASP A 46 -28.50 11.35 39.88
N GLU A 47 -27.89 10.49 40.71
CA GLU A 47 -26.46 10.14 40.62
C GLU A 47 -26.13 9.25 39.40
N CYS A 48 -27.10 8.44 38.92
CA CYS A 48 -26.96 7.56 37.76
C CYS A 48 -27.05 8.32 36.41
N GLY A 49 -27.72 9.48 36.38
CA GLY A 49 -27.93 10.30 35.17
C GLY A 49 -26.69 10.91 34.51
N ARG A 50 -25.47 10.49 34.85
CA ARG A 50 -24.21 10.90 34.19
C ARG A 50 -23.62 9.89 33.20
N TYR A 51 -24.26 8.74 32.98
CA TYR A 51 -23.93 7.85 31.86
C TYR A 51 -25.20 7.56 31.07
N GLY A 52 -25.19 7.88 29.77
CA GLY A 52 -26.34 7.73 28.89
C GLY A 52 -26.90 6.30 28.90
N ASN A 53 -28.22 6.20 28.77
CA ASN A 53 -29.04 4.99 28.80
C ASN A 53 -28.59 3.91 27.80
N THR A 54 -27.53 3.15 28.09
CA THR A 54 -27.15 1.99 27.28
C THR A 54 -26.68 0.85 28.19
N ILE A 55 -27.53 -0.15 28.38
CA ILE A 55 -27.16 -1.43 28.99
C ILE A 55 -26.77 -2.36 27.84
N HIS A 56 -25.50 -2.77 27.78
CA HIS A 56 -25.02 -3.71 26.78
C HIS A 56 -25.33 -5.15 27.19
N PHE A 57 -26.17 -5.84 26.42
CA PHE A 57 -26.35 -7.29 26.54
C PHE A 57 -25.52 -8.00 25.47
N PHE A 58 -24.61 -8.88 25.89
CA PHE A 58 -23.95 -9.80 24.97
C PHE A 58 -24.90 -10.95 24.63
N PRO A 59 -24.94 -11.44 23.38
CA PRO A 59 -25.73 -12.62 23.05
C PRO A 59 -25.20 -13.82 23.82
N ALA A 60 -26.11 -14.59 24.42
CA ALA A 60 -25.75 -15.82 25.10
C ALA A 60 -25.18 -16.81 24.08
N ALA A 61 -23.89 -17.13 24.19
CA ALA A 61 -23.26 -18.13 23.36
C ALA A 61 -23.93 -19.50 23.60
N LYS A 62 -24.24 -20.24 22.52
CA LYS A 62 -24.72 -21.62 22.60
C LYS A 62 -23.75 -22.44 23.46
N CYS A 63 -24.29 -23.29 24.33
CA CYS A 63 -23.45 -24.20 25.10
C CYS A 63 -22.59 -25.04 24.11
N PRO A 64 -21.26 -24.98 24.17
CA PRO A 64 -20.40 -25.64 23.18
C PRO A 64 -20.38 -27.17 23.34
N ARG A 65 -21.01 -27.71 24.39
CA ARG A 65 -20.98 -29.13 24.74
C ARG A 65 -22.30 -29.87 24.51
N CYS A 66 -23.41 -29.15 24.50
CA CYS A 66 -24.72 -29.69 24.15
C CYS A 66 -25.54 -28.56 23.55
N ALA A 67 -26.35 -28.81 22.52
CA ALA A 67 -27.11 -27.79 21.78
C ALA A 67 -28.21 -27.07 22.59
N TRP A 68 -28.10 -27.06 23.91
CA TRP A 68 -28.92 -26.32 24.84
C TRP A 68 -28.70 -24.80 24.68
N ASN A 69 -29.82 -24.09 24.53
CA ASN A 69 -29.87 -22.64 24.47
C ASN A 69 -30.27 -22.11 25.85
N PRO A 70 -29.43 -21.33 26.55
CA PRO A 70 -29.86 -20.62 27.74
C PRO A 70 -30.99 -19.63 27.41
N PRO A 71 -31.92 -19.35 28.35
CA PRO A 71 -32.97 -18.36 28.14
C PRO A 71 -32.35 -16.99 27.80
N ARG A 72 -32.96 -16.29 26.83
CA ARG A 72 -32.48 -14.97 26.42
C ARG A 72 -32.71 -13.96 27.57
N PRO A 73 -31.84 -12.94 27.74
CA PRO A 73 -31.95 -11.99 28.86
C PRO A 73 -33.31 -11.27 28.95
N ASP A 74 -33.96 -11.03 27.81
CA ASP A 74 -35.32 -10.46 27.68
C ASP A 74 -36.41 -11.36 28.29
N GLN A 75 -36.26 -12.68 28.25
CA GLN A 75 -37.22 -13.65 28.82
C GLN A 75 -37.16 -13.74 30.36
N VAL A 76 -36.06 -13.29 30.97
CA VAL A 76 -35.92 -13.25 32.44
C VAL A 76 -36.58 -12.00 33.02
N VAL A 77 -36.56 -10.89 32.27
CA VAL A 77 -37.26 -9.64 32.64
C VAL A 77 -38.78 -9.86 32.72
N ASP A 78 -39.35 -10.70 31.85
CA ASP A 78 -40.77 -11.08 31.91
C ASP A 78 -41.12 -11.90 33.16
N HIS A 79 -40.19 -12.69 33.70
CA HIS A 79 -40.39 -13.42 34.96
C HIS A 79 -40.38 -12.50 36.19
N TRP A 80 -39.59 -11.41 36.16
CA TRP A 80 -39.55 -10.40 37.21
C TRP A 80 -40.74 -9.44 37.12
N ALA A 81 -41.19 -9.12 35.91
CA ALA A 81 -42.41 -8.36 35.67
C ALA A 81 -43.67 -9.13 36.09
N TRP A 82 -43.71 -10.46 35.91
CA TRP A 82 -44.80 -11.32 36.37
C TRP A 82 -44.91 -11.37 37.90
N ALA A 83 -43.77 -11.39 38.62
CA ALA A 83 -43.74 -11.33 40.08
C ALA A 83 -44.16 -9.93 40.63
N TYR A 84 -43.85 -8.86 39.90
CA TYR A 84 -44.28 -7.49 40.25
C TYR A 84 -45.78 -7.27 40.00
N HIS A 85 -46.35 -7.88 38.95
CA HIS A 85 -47.76 -7.71 38.59
C HIS A 85 -48.75 -8.33 39.60
N GLN A 86 -48.30 -9.23 40.47
CA GLN A 86 -49.10 -9.81 41.55
C GLN A 86 -49.04 -9.05 42.88
N SER A 87 -48.10 -8.10 43.05
CA SER A 87 -47.83 -7.49 44.37
C SER A 87 -48.07 -5.99 44.46
N VAL A 88 -48.29 -5.27 43.35
CA VAL A 88 -48.56 -3.82 43.43
C VAL A 88 -49.50 -3.36 42.31
N GLY A 89 -50.59 -2.73 42.70
CA GLY A 89 -51.67 -2.31 41.81
C GLY A 89 -51.26 -1.27 40.77
N LYS A 90 -51.84 -1.44 39.57
CA LYS A 90 -52.08 -0.46 38.50
C LYS A 90 -50.94 0.52 38.18
N PHE A 91 -50.06 0.12 37.26
CA PHE A 91 -49.38 1.05 36.35
C PHE A 91 -50.16 1.15 35.03
N PRO A 92 -50.47 2.35 34.50
CA PRO A 92 -51.15 2.47 33.21
C PRO A 92 -50.19 2.13 32.07
N ALA A 93 -50.60 1.17 31.22
CA ALA A 93 -49.82 0.58 30.13
C ALA A 93 -49.52 1.52 28.93
N GLU A 94 -49.72 2.83 29.07
CA GLU A 94 -49.64 3.80 27.96
C GLU A 94 -48.35 4.64 27.93
N LYS A 95 -47.36 4.33 28.79
CA LYS A 95 -46.05 5.04 28.82
C LYS A 95 -44.82 4.14 28.64
N LEU A 96 -44.96 2.97 28.03
CA LEU A 96 -43.81 2.18 27.59
C LEU A 96 -43.41 2.62 26.17
N PRO A 97 -42.13 2.97 25.91
CA PRO A 97 -41.65 3.24 24.56
C PRO A 97 -41.89 2.00 23.68
N LYS A 98 -42.75 2.14 22.67
CA LYS A 98 -42.95 1.10 21.66
C LYS A 98 -41.72 1.10 20.75
N LYS A 99 -41.01 -0.04 20.75
CA LYS A 99 -39.78 -0.38 20.01
C LYS A 99 -38.48 -0.03 20.74
N PHE A 100 -37.93 -1.01 21.46
CA PHE A 100 -36.49 -1.17 21.52
C PHE A 100 -36.06 -1.70 20.15
N ASN A 101 -35.41 -0.87 19.34
CA ASN A 101 -34.68 -1.38 18.19
C ASN A 101 -33.51 -2.19 18.72
N ILE A 102 -33.52 -3.50 18.46
CA ILE A 102 -32.30 -4.29 18.47
C ILE A 102 -31.48 -3.75 17.31
N VAL A 103 -30.54 -2.86 17.60
CA VAL A 103 -29.47 -2.56 16.65
C VAL A 103 -28.56 -3.78 16.75
N GLU A 104 -28.71 -4.72 15.82
CA GLU A 104 -27.62 -5.65 15.52
C GLU A 104 -26.40 -4.77 15.30
N GLY A 105 -25.33 -4.96 16.09
CA GLY A 105 -24.14 -4.16 15.97
C GLY A 105 -23.65 -4.23 14.54
N GLU A 106 -23.83 -3.14 13.79
CA GLU A 106 -23.35 -3.01 12.43
C GLU A 106 -21.87 -3.39 12.45
N ILE A 107 -21.50 -4.27 11.54
CA ILE A 107 -20.12 -4.72 11.36
C ILE A 107 -19.31 -3.47 11.02
N CYS A 108 -18.71 -2.89 12.05
CA CYS A 108 -17.82 -1.75 11.97
C CYS A 108 -16.64 -2.17 11.08
N SER A 109 -16.69 -1.73 9.80
CA SER A 109 -15.73 -1.93 8.71
C SER A 109 -15.06 -3.33 8.56
N SER A 110 -15.21 -3.93 7.37
CA SER A 110 -14.53 -5.17 6.99
C SER A 110 -13.10 -5.02 6.44
N LYS A 111 -12.57 -3.80 6.26
CA LYS A 111 -11.26 -3.56 5.63
C LYS A 111 -10.13 -3.20 6.60
N HIS A 112 -10.18 -3.73 7.83
CA HIS A 112 -9.11 -3.60 8.81
C HIS A 112 -8.83 -4.95 9.46
N PHE A 113 -7.57 -5.24 9.79
CA PHE A 113 -7.21 -6.47 10.51
C PHE A 113 -7.62 -6.45 12.01
N ALA A 114 -8.17 -5.35 12.50
CA ALA A 114 -8.81 -5.24 13.81
C ALA A 114 -9.87 -4.13 13.82
N ASN A 115 -10.98 -4.37 14.55
CA ASN A 115 -12.14 -3.48 14.58
C ASN A 115 -12.29 -2.71 15.90
N GLU A 116 -11.45 -2.98 16.90
CA GLU A 116 -11.42 -2.23 18.16
C GLU A 116 -10.25 -1.23 18.12
N PRO A 117 -10.51 0.10 17.97
CA PRO A 117 -9.46 1.08 17.71
C PRO A 117 -8.45 1.25 18.86
N LEU A 118 -8.86 1.12 20.11
CA LEU A 118 -7.98 1.34 21.27
C LEU A 118 -6.98 0.19 21.46
N ALA A 119 -7.44 -1.04 21.25
CA ALA A 119 -6.65 -2.26 21.24
C ALA A 119 -5.68 -2.24 20.07
N LEU A 120 -6.10 -1.76 18.90
CA LEU A 120 -5.22 -1.56 17.75
C LEU A 120 -4.10 -0.58 18.08
N VAL A 121 -4.42 0.59 18.64
CA VAL A 121 -3.41 1.58 19.08
C VAL A 121 -2.44 0.98 20.10
N ASN A 122 -2.95 0.33 21.15
CA ASN A 122 -2.08 -0.27 22.17
C ASN A 122 -1.20 -1.40 21.62
N ALA A 123 -1.73 -2.22 20.71
CA ALA A 123 -0.96 -3.28 20.06
C ALA A 123 0.15 -2.70 19.17
N ALA A 124 -0.16 -1.67 18.39
CA ALA A 124 0.83 -0.96 17.56
C ALA A 124 1.96 -0.36 18.41
N LEU A 125 1.63 0.35 19.49
CA LEU A 125 2.63 0.92 20.40
C LEU A 125 3.47 -0.14 21.11
N ARG A 126 2.85 -1.23 21.56
CA ARG A 126 3.56 -2.37 22.15
C ARG A 126 4.51 -3.01 21.15
N SER A 127 4.13 -3.10 19.87
CA SER A 127 4.93 -3.71 18.82
C SER A 127 6.29 -3.03 18.63
N ALA A 128 6.36 -1.71 18.87
CA ALA A 128 7.60 -0.95 18.80
C ALA A 128 8.67 -1.52 19.75
N THR A 129 8.28 -2.08 20.91
CA THR A 129 9.21 -2.71 21.86
C THR A 129 9.76 -4.06 21.38
N TYR A 130 9.07 -4.73 20.46
CA TYR A 130 9.55 -5.97 19.84
C TYR A 130 10.51 -5.68 18.69
N THR A 131 10.30 -4.59 17.95
CA THR A 131 11.17 -4.18 16.84
C THR A 131 12.38 -3.36 17.30
N ASN A 132 12.31 -2.77 18.50
CA ASN A 132 13.43 -2.08 19.15
C ASN A 132 13.45 -2.35 20.67
N PRO A 133 14.29 -3.28 21.16
CA PRO A 133 14.36 -3.60 22.58
C PRO A 133 14.86 -2.46 23.49
N SER A 134 15.47 -1.41 22.92
CA SER A 134 15.98 -0.25 23.68
C SER A 134 14.87 0.67 24.20
N ILE A 135 13.63 0.48 23.73
CA ILE A 135 12.45 1.27 24.14
C ILE A 135 11.50 0.47 25.02
N GLY A 136 10.75 1.20 25.85
CA GLY A 136 9.67 0.72 26.69
C GLY A 136 8.32 1.28 26.27
N PHE A 137 7.25 0.67 26.78
CA PHE A 137 5.86 1.06 26.51
C PHE A 137 5.08 1.18 27.82
N ASP A 138 4.41 2.32 28.00
CA ASP A 138 3.46 2.58 29.08
C ASP A 138 2.03 2.56 28.50
N ALA A 139 1.34 1.45 28.73
CA ALA A 139 -0.01 1.23 28.21
C ALA A 139 -1.06 2.18 28.82
N ALA A 140 -0.87 2.62 30.07
CA ALA A 140 -1.83 3.52 30.72
C ALA A 140 -1.76 4.92 30.10
N GLN A 141 -0.56 5.36 29.72
CA GLN A 141 -0.34 6.69 29.13
C GLN A 141 -0.31 6.67 27.60
N LYS A 142 -0.27 5.49 26.95
CA LYS A 142 -0.03 5.33 25.51
C LYS A 142 1.27 5.98 25.07
N THR A 143 2.33 5.74 25.83
CA THR A 143 3.65 6.36 25.63
C THR A 143 4.69 5.30 25.31
N VAL A 144 5.44 5.51 24.24
CA VAL A 144 6.68 4.77 23.94
C VAL A 144 7.87 5.67 24.30
N PHE A 145 8.89 5.12 24.95
CA PHE A 145 10.02 5.91 25.47
C PHE A 145 11.33 5.12 25.48
N LEU A 146 12.46 5.81 25.39
CA LEU A 146 13.79 5.23 25.60
C LEU A 146 13.96 4.74 27.05
N ARG A 147 14.38 3.49 27.24
CA ARG A 147 14.52 2.90 28.59
C ARG A 147 15.57 3.63 29.44
N ASP A 148 16.64 4.11 28.81
CA ASP A 148 17.75 4.82 29.46
C ASP A 148 17.60 6.35 29.39
N ALA A 149 16.40 6.87 29.04
CA ALA A 149 16.15 8.31 28.84
C ALA A 149 16.61 9.19 30.01
N ALA A 150 16.39 8.76 31.26
CA ALA A 150 16.72 9.54 32.43
C ALA A 150 18.25 9.68 32.66
N SER A 151 19.03 8.70 32.21
CA SER A 151 20.49 8.69 32.31
C SER A 151 21.20 9.35 31.13
N GLN A 152 20.47 9.73 30.07
CA GLN A 152 21.09 10.41 28.92
C GLN A 152 21.61 11.79 29.32
N PRO A 153 22.83 12.19 28.89
CA PRO A 153 23.39 13.51 29.23
C PRO A 153 22.86 14.64 28.35
N THR A 154 22.19 14.32 27.24
CA THR A 154 21.68 15.26 26.24
C THR A 154 20.20 15.58 26.44
N ILE A 155 19.70 16.69 25.89
CA ILE A 155 18.29 17.08 26.02
C ILE A 155 17.32 15.97 25.57
N ALA A 156 16.13 15.90 26.16
CA ALA A 156 15.10 14.94 25.71
C ALA A 156 14.24 15.56 24.61
N LEU A 157 13.87 14.75 23.61
CA LEU A 157 12.91 15.12 22.57
C LEU A 157 11.62 14.32 22.72
N ILE A 158 10.50 15.02 22.79
CA ILE A 158 9.16 14.43 22.83
C ILE A 158 8.37 14.90 21.63
N SER A 159 7.64 13.97 21.02
CA SER A 159 6.60 14.26 20.03
C SER A 159 5.35 13.44 20.34
N GLY A 160 4.33 13.56 19.51
CA GLY A 160 3.09 12.81 19.63
C GLY A 160 1.95 13.44 18.85
N GLY A 161 0.78 12.85 18.99
CA GLY A 161 -0.42 13.25 18.26
C GLY A 161 -1.43 12.11 18.19
N GLY A 162 -2.45 12.25 17.33
CA GLY A 162 -3.37 11.16 17.02
C GLY A 162 -2.64 9.93 16.46
N SER A 163 -3.17 8.74 16.73
CA SER A 163 -2.70 7.51 16.07
C SER A 163 -3.24 7.42 14.63
N GLY A 164 -2.64 6.54 13.82
CA GLY A 164 -3.00 6.38 12.40
C GLY A 164 -2.03 7.03 11.43
N HIS A 165 -0.86 7.46 11.91
CA HIS A 165 0.21 8.06 11.11
C HIS A 165 1.52 7.27 11.17
N GLU A 166 1.46 6.04 11.69
CA GLU A 166 2.62 5.18 11.90
C GLU A 166 3.48 5.09 10.60
N PRO A 167 4.83 5.23 10.69
CA PRO A 167 5.63 5.18 11.91
C PRO A 167 5.63 6.44 12.79
N SER A 168 5.04 7.55 12.33
CA SER A 168 4.87 8.75 13.16
C SER A 168 3.96 8.45 14.38
N PHE A 169 4.39 8.62 15.63
CA PHE A 169 5.75 8.98 16.08
C PHE A 169 6.43 7.87 16.87
N ALA A 170 5.73 6.81 17.24
CA ALA A 170 6.28 5.73 18.05
C ALA A 170 7.43 4.99 17.37
N GLY A 171 7.39 4.85 16.03
CA GLY A 171 8.48 4.27 15.25
C GLY A 171 9.76 5.12 15.25
N PHE A 172 9.66 6.40 15.59
CA PHE A 172 10.78 7.33 15.68
C PHE A 172 11.39 7.43 17.08
N VAL A 173 10.93 6.65 18.06
CA VAL A 173 11.57 6.58 19.38
C VAL A 173 12.80 5.69 19.31
N GLY A 174 13.96 6.24 19.65
CA GLY A 174 15.25 5.61 19.42
C GLY A 174 16.43 6.53 19.71
N LYS A 175 17.61 5.96 19.98
CA LYS A 175 18.83 6.77 20.15
C LYS A 175 19.12 7.52 18.85
N GLY A 176 19.49 8.79 18.93
CA GLY A 176 19.67 9.65 17.74
C GLY A 176 18.37 10.15 17.08
N PHE A 177 17.21 9.86 17.67
CA PHE A 177 15.90 10.36 17.24
C PHE A 177 15.04 10.79 18.47
N LEU A 178 13.78 10.36 18.62
CA LEU A 178 12.93 10.81 19.73
C LEU A 178 13.27 10.08 21.02
N THR A 179 13.20 10.79 22.15
CA THR A 179 13.30 10.20 23.49
C THR A 179 11.99 9.54 23.92
N ALA A 180 10.85 10.15 23.58
CA ALA A 180 9.53 9.57 23.79
C ALA A 180 8.51 10.06 22.76
N ALA A 181 7.47 9.26 22.53
CA ALA A 181 6.32 9.60 21.72
C ALA A 181 5.03 9.28 22.46
N VAL A 182 4.07 10.20 22.42
CA VAL A 182 2.78 10.08 23.11
C VAL A 182 1.65 9.95 22.09
N ALA A 183 0.91 8.85 22.15
CA ALA A 183 -0.14 8.56 21.21
C ALA A 183 -1.55 8.82 21.79
N GLY A 184 -2.35 9.53 21.00
CA GLY A 184 -3.76 9.77 21.26
C GLY A 184 -4.64 8.59 20.82
N SER A 185 -5.91 8.87 20.53
CA SER A 185 -6.75 7.91 19.82
C SER A 185 -6.55 8.10 18.31
N VAL A 186 -7.13 7.25 17.47
CA VAL A 186 -7.02 7.42 16.01
C VAL A 186 -7.52 8.81 15.61
N PHE A 187 -6.64 9.61 14.99
CA PHE A 187 -6.88 11.00 14.56
C PHE A 187 -7.34 11.97 15.67
N ALA A 188 -6.99 11.70 16.93
CA ALA A 188 -7.28 12.61 18.05
C ALA A 188 -6.07 12.73 18.97
N SER A 189 -5.64 13.97 19.26
CA SER A 189 -4.50 14.28 20.15
C SER A 189 -4.54 13.49 21.47
N PRO A 190 -3.38 13.11 22.04
CA PRO A 190 -3.31 12.66 23.42
C PRO A 190 -3.76 13.77 24.37
N SER A 191 -4.22 13.39 25.56
CA SER A 191 -4.58 14.36 26.59
C SER A 191 -3.33 15.03 27.20
N ALA A 192 -3.51 16.24 27.73
CA ALA A 192 -2.43 16.97 28.39
C ALA A 192 -1.81 16.21 29.58
N GLU A 193 -2.59 15.36 30.27
CA GLU A 193 -2.05 14.54 31.36
C GLU A 193 -1.09 13.48 30.83
N GLN A 194 -1.44 12.79 29.74
CA GLN A 194 -0.56 11.78 29.12
C GLN A 194 0.76 12.42 28.66
N VAL A 195 0.69 13.58 28.00
CA VAL A 195 1.87 14.31 27.53
C VAL A 195 2.72 14.78 28.72
N PHE A 196 2.10 15.35 29.75
CA PHE A 196 2.79 15.80 30.95
C PHE A 196 3.51 14.64 31.67
N ARG A 197 2.89 13.46 31.76
CA ARG A 197 3.52 12.26 32.32
C ARG A 197 4.73 11.82 31.52
N ALA A 198 4.70 11.95 30.19
CA ALA A 198 5.86 11.66 29.35
C ALA A 198 6.99 12.69 29.56
N ILE A 199 6.69 13.99 29.62
CA ILE A 199 7.67 15.04 29.94
C ILE A 199 8.31 14.78 31.30
N ARG A 200 7.50 14.54 32.33
CA ARG A 200 7.97 14.25 33.67
C ARG A 200 8.83 12.98 33.71
N ARG A 201 8.46 11.93 32.96
CA ARG A 201 9.23 10.67 32.88
C ARG A 201 10.64 10.89 32.37
N VAL A 202 10.83 11.73 31.36
CA VAL A 202 12.15 11.95 30.76
C VAL A 202 12.89 13.14 31.36
N GLY A 203 12.22 14.05 32.07
CA GLY A 203 12.80 15.32 32.55
C GLY A 203 12.94 15.47 34.06
N ALA A 204 12.19 14.73 34.89
CA ALA A 204 12.12 15.01 36.33
C ALA A 204 13.43 14.75 37.09
N GLU A 205 14.24 13.76 36.65
CA GLU A 205 15.53 13.46 37.29
C GLU A 205 16.60 14.51 37.00
N GLN A 206 16.52 15.17 35.84
CA GLN A 206 17.45 16.23 35.43
C GLN A 206 16.69 17.42 34.84
N PRO A 207 15.98 18.21 35.68
CA PRO A 207 15.06 19.24 35.20
C PRO A 207 15.73 20.32 34.33
N GLN A 208 17.03 20.58 34.55
CA GLN A 208 17.81 21.60 33.83
C GLN A 208 18.41 21.08 32.53
N ARG A 209 18.44 19.76 32.30
CA ARG A 209 18.90 19.15 31.03
C ARG A 209 17.99 19.59 29.87
N GLY A 210 16.70 19.77 30.15
CA GLY A 210 15.76 20.32 29.20
C GLY A 210 15.00 19.27 28.38
N VAL A 211 13.78 19.62 28.00
CA VAL A 211 12.90 18.82 27.14
C VAL A 211 12.41 19.70 25.99
N LEU A 212 12.64 19.29 24.75
CA LEU A 212 12.03 19.88 23.57
C LEU A 212 10.80 19.05 23.18
N VAL A 213 9.63 19.68 23.22
CA VAL A 213 8.38 19.13 22.72
C VAL A 213 8.18 19.65 21.29
N LEU A 214 8.12 18.75 20.31
CA LEU A 214 8.00 19.10 18.89
C LEU A 214 6.74 18.44 18.33
N ILE A 215 5.77 19.23 17.88
CA ILE A 215 4.46 18.75 17.42
C ILE A 215 4.07 19.29 16.05
N MET A 216 3.09 18.65 15.43
CA MET A 216 2.41 19.17 14.24
C MET A 216 1.46 20.32 14.61
N ASN A 217 1.21 21.22 13.67
CA ASN A 217 0.27 22.33 13.86
C ASN A 217 -1.19 21.89 13.66
N TYR A 218 -1.75 21.20 14.66
CA TYR A 218 -3.19 20.95 14.80
C TYR A 218 -3.69 21.50 16.13
N THR A 219 -4.91 22.07 16.13
CA THR A 219 -5.48 22.74 17.30
C THR A 219 -5.52 21.84 18.55
N GLY A 220 -5.89 20.57 18.38
CA GLY A 220 -5.91 19.61 19.48
C GLY A 220 -4.52 19.40 20.10
N ASP A 221 -3.51 19.22 19.25
CA ASP A 221 -2.12 19.04 19.69
C ASP A 221 -1.59 20.31 20.37
N MET A 222 -1.79 21.48 19.76
CA MET A 222 -1.36 22.76 20.34
C MET A 222 -1.90 22.97 21.76
N LEU A 223 -3.19 22.70 21.98
CA LEU A 223 -3.83 22.89 23.28
C LEU A 223 -3.36 21.86 24.32
N HIS A 224 -3.30 20.58 23.96
CA HIS A 224 -2.94 19.53 24.91
C HIS A 224 -1.45 19.52 25.25
N PHE A 225 -0.56 19.66 24.26
CA PHE A 225 0.87 19.73 24.51
C PHE A 225 1.28 21.05 25.14
N GLY A 226 0.68 22.18 24.73
CA GLY A 226 0.90 23.48 25.38
C GLY A 226 0.56 23.44 26.88
N MET A 227 -0.61 22.90 27.24
CA MET A 227 -0.98 22.73 28.65
C MET A 227 -0.04 21.78 29.41
N ALA A 228 0.46 20.73 28.77
CA ALA A 228 1.43 19.82 29.38
C ALA A 228 2.79 20.49 29.63
N VAL A 229 3.24 21.34 28.70
CA VAL A 229 4.47 22.14 28.81
C VAL A 229 4.35 23.13 29.97
N GLU A 230 3.22 23.83 30.11
CA GLU A 230 3.00 24.74 31.24
C GLU A 230 2.99 24.00 32.59
N LYS A 231 2.40 22.80 32.65
CA LYS A 231 2.46 21.95 33.85
C LYS A 231 3.89 21.51 34.18
N ALA A 232 4.69 21.16 33.17
CA ALA A 232 6.09 20.77 33.36
C ALA A 232 6.95 21.96 33.85
N ARG A 233 6.75 23.15 33.27
CA ARG A 233 7.40 24.39 33.71
C ARG A 233 7.05 24.73 35.16
N ALA A 234 5.78 24.54 35.55
CA ALA A 234 5.34 24.72 36.94
C ALA A 234 5.99 23.73 37.92
N GLU A 235 6.37 22.52 37.48
CA GLU A 235 7.18 21.56 38.26
C GLU A 235 8.70 21.85 38.18
N GLY A 236 9.12 22.92 37.52
CA GLY A 236 10.54 23.31 37.40
C GLY A 236 11.32 22.54 36.32
N ILE A 237 10.63 21.80 35.45
CA ILE A 237 11.25 21.10 34.31
C ILE A 237 11.41 22.10 33.15
N LYS A 238 12.66 22.38 32.78
CA LYS A 238 12.97 23.25 31.65
C LYS A 238 12.43 22.62 30.36
N THR A 239 11.45 23.27 29.75
CA THR A 239 10.69 22.70 28.62
C THR A 239 10.39 23.76 27.59
N GLU A 240 10.64 23.45 26.31
CA GLU A 240 10.28 24.28 25.15
C GLU A 240 9.29 23.54 24.25
N LEU A 241 8.46 24.32 23.54
CA LEU A 241 7.49 23.81 22.56
C LEU A 241 7.80 24.39 21.18
N LEU A 242 8.02 23.52 20.20
CA LEU A 242 8.12 23.88 18.79
C LEU A 242 6.93 23.27 18.02
N VAL A 243 6.28 24.09 17.21
CA VAL A 243 5.14 23.68 16.38
C VAL A 243 5.56 23.75 14.91
N VAL A 244 5.41 22.64 14.18
CA VAL A 244 5.75 22.54 12.76
C VAL A 244 4.49 22.68 11.90
N GLY A 245 4.52 23.65 10.99
CA GLY A 245 3.49 23.87 9.99
C GLY A 245 4.12 23.96 8.60
N ASP A 246 4.14 22.83 7.90
CA ASP A 246 4.80 22.65 6.61
C ASP A 246 3.84 22.46 5.43
N ASP A 247 2.54 22.30 5.65
CA ASP A 247 1.59 22.12 4.58
C ASP A 247 1.35 23.38 3.73
N VAL A 248 1.47 23.27 2.41
CA VAL A 248 1.12 24.36 1.47
C VAL A 248 -0.30 24.24 0.91
N GLY A 249 -0.99 23.12 1.14
CA GLY A 249 -2.41 22.95 0.80
C GLY A 249 -3.29 23.99 1.50
N VAL A 250 -2.85 24.46 2.68
CA VAL A 250 -3.43 25.61 3.38
C VAL A 250 -2.63 26.88 3.08
N GLY A 251 -3.11 27.67 2.12
CA GLY A 251 -2.58 29.01 1.83
C GLY A 251 -2.81 30.00 2.98
N ARG A 252 -2.02 31.08 3.01
CA ARG A 252 -2.03 32.10 4.09
C ARG A 252 -3.43 32.67 4.35
N LYS A 253 -4.22 32.89 3.30
CA LYS A 253 -5.60 33.41 3.39
C LYS A 253 -6.52 32.46 4.15
N ARG A 254 -6.44 31.14 3.88
CA ARG A 254 -7.27 30.11 4.53
C ARG A 254 -6.78 29.78 5.94
N GLY A 255 -5.46 29.70 6.13
CA GLY A 255 -4.85 29.36 7.43
C GLY A 255 -5.05 30.44 8.50
N GLY A 256 -5.20 31.70 8.10
CA GLY A 256 -5.49 32.81 9.01
C GLY A 256 -4.48 32.88 10.17
N ARG A 257 -4.97 32.91 11.41
CA ARG A 257 -4.13 32.93 12.62
C ARG A 257 -3.66 31.55 13.07
N ILE A 258 -4.27 30.48 12.57
CA ILE A 258 -3.89 29.11 12.92
C ILE A 258 -2.64 28.71 12.12
N GLY A 259 -2.54 29.16 10.88
CA GLY A 259 -1.40 28.88 10.00
C GLY A 259 -1.57 27.57 9.22
N ARG A 260 -0.44 26.98 8.83
CA ARG A 260 -0.34 25.76 8.00
C ARG A 260 -0.50 24.52 8.86
N ARG A 261 -1.10 23.44 8.34
CA ARG A 261 -1.08 22.13 8.99
C ARG A 261 0.36 21.58 9.09
N GLY A 262 0.62 20.73 10.08
CA GLY A 262 1.83 19.92 10.12
C GLY A 262 1.64 18.58 9.40
N LEU A 263 2.60 18.18 8.57
CA LEU A 263 2.63 16.95 7.77
C LEU A 263 4.02 16.28 7.87
N ALA A 264 4.38 15.49 6.85
CA ALA A 264 5.56 14.62 6.81
C ALA A 264 6.88 15.37 7.04
N GLY A 265 6.96 16.66 6.71
CA GLY A 265 8.15 17.48 6.96
C GLY A 265 8.50 17.61 8.44
N THR A 266 7.52 17.44 9.34
CA THR A 266 7.74 17.34 10.80
C THR A 266 8.79 16.28 11.15
N VAL A 267 8.84 15.16 10.41
CA VAL A 267 9.81 14.08 10.64
C VAL A 267 11.24 14.55 10.37
N LEU A 268 11.47 15.39 9.35
CA LEU A 268 12.78 15.97 9.08
C LEU A 268 13.23 16.91 10.21
N VAL A 269 12.32 17.76 10.70
CA VAL A 269 12.62 18.65 11.83
C VAL A 269 12.96 17.84 13.08
N GLN A 270 12.22 16.76 13.35
CA GLN A 270 12.52 15.85 14.47
C GLN A 270 13.89 15.20 14.33
N LYS A 271 14.25 14.70 13.13
CA LYS A 271 15.56 14.09 12.87
C LYS A 271 16.70 15.07 13.11
N ILE A 272 16.56 16.29 12.58
CA ILE A 272 17.56 17.36 12.69
C ILE A 272 17.73 17.76 14.16
N ALA A 273 16.63 17.99 14.87
CA ALA A 273 16.64 18.36 16.29
C ALA A 273 17.27 17.27 17.15
N ALA A 274 16.91 16.01 16.92
CA ALA A 274 17.43 14.87 17.67
C ALA A 274 18.92 14.64 17.43
N ALA A 275 19.37 14.76 16.19
CA ALA A 275 20.79 14.65 15.86
C ALA A 275 21.60 15.78 16.49
N ALA A 276 21.08 17.01 16.50
CA ALA A 276 21.73 18.14 17.15
C ALA A 276 21.83 17.91 18.67
N ALA A 277 20.77 17.41 19.30
CA ALA A 277 20.77 17.02 20.70
C ALA A 277 21.80 15.92 20.98
N ALA A 278 21.90 14.90 20.13
CA ALA A 278 22.89 13.82 20.26
C ALA A 278 24.34 14.31 20.15
N GLN A 279 24.58 15.45 19.48
CA GLN A 279 25.87 16.14 19.44
C GLN A 279 26.16 17.00 20.69
N GLY A 280 25.28 16.99 21.69
CA GLY A 280 25.48 17.71 22.95
C GLY A 280 25.05 19.17 22.95
N GLN A 281 24.29 19.61 21.93
CA GLN A 281 23.74 20.97 21.87
C GLN A 281 22.73 21.22 23.00
N SER A 282 22.65 22.47 23.49
CA SER A 282 21.69 22.87 24.53
C SER A 282 20.25 22.92 24.00
N LEU A 283 19.26 23.00 24.90
CA LEU A 283 17.84 23.12 24.52
C LEU A 283 17.60 24.33 23.59
N GLU A 284 18.23 25.46 23.88
CA GLU A 284 18.12 26.68 23.09
C GLU A 284 18.70 26.50 21.69
N GLN A 285 19.89 25.90 21.60
CA GLN A 285 20.57 25.64 20.33
C GLN A 285 19.78 24.66 19.47
N VAL A 286 19.29 23.56 20.06
CA VAL A 286 18.46 22.60 19.34
C VAL A 286 17.15 23.22 18.89
N SER A 287 16.50 24.03 19.74
CA SER A 287 15.26 24.75 19.38
C SER A 287 15.49 25.71 18.21
N GLN A 288 16.61 26.44 18.21
CA GLN A 288 16.99 27.34 17.10
C GLN A 288 17.24 26.57 15.80
N ILE A 289 17.99 25.48 15.84
CA ILE A 289 18.27 24.64 14.66
C ILE A 289 16.97 24.03 14.11
N ALA A 290 16.11 23.53 14.99
CA ALA A 290 14.82 22.96 14.62
C ALA A 290 13.87 24.02 14.02
N THR A 291 13.85 25.23 14.58
CA THR A 291 13.08 26.36 14.04
C THR A 291 13.59 26.74 12.65
N LEU A 292 14.92 26.84 12.47
CA LEU A 292 15.53 27.13 11.17
C LEU A 292 15.12 26.10 10.11
N ALA A 293 15.11 24.81 10.46
CA ALA A 293 14.64 23.75 9.56
C ALA A 293 13.14 23.88 9.27
N SER A 294 12.31 24.11 10.29
CA SER A 294 10.86 24.27 10.15
C SER A 294 10.47 25.46 9.27
N ASP A 295 11.19 26.58 9.37
CA ASP A 295 10.91 27.80 8.61
C ASP A 295 11.31 27.67 7.13
N ASN A 296 12.14 26.69 6.78
CA ASN A 296 12.66 26.46 5.42
C ASN A 296 12.07 25.21 4.77
N LEU A 297 10.89 24.79 5.22
CA LEU A 297 10.24 23.52 4.88
C LEU A 297 8.85 23.75 4.24
N ALA A 298 8.55 22.99 3.20
CA ALA A 298 7.23 22.95 2.59
C ALA A 298 6.84 21.55 2.08
N THR A 299 5.58 21.21 2.27
CA THR A 299 5.00 19.90 1.98
C THR A 299 3.65 20.04 1.30
N VAL A 300 3.38 19.21 0.30
CA VAL A 300 2.05 19.07 -0.32
C VAL A 300 1.71 17.59 -0.50
N GLY A 301 0.50 17.21 -0.11
CA GLY A 301 -0.05 15.87 -0.33
C GLY A 301 -0.92 15.78 -1.58
N ALA A 302 -1.15 14.57 -2.07
CA ALA A 302 -2.20 14.25 -3.03
C ALA A 302 -2.73 12.84 -2.76
N SER A 303 -4.04 12.66 -2.90
CA SER A 303 -4.66 11.35 -2.69
C SER A 303 -5.74 11.04 -3.72
N LEU A 304 -5.85 9.75 -4.04
CA LEU A 304 -6.84 9.17 -4.92
C LEU A 304 -8.13 8.82 -4.20
N ALA A 305 -8.10 8.73 -2.85
CA ALA A 305 -9.23 8.36 -2.04
C ALA A 305 -9.17 8.94 -0.63
N HIS A 306 -10.33 9.07 0.02
CA HIS A 306 -10.41 9.27 1.46
C HIS A 306 -9.94 8.02 2.22
N VAL A 307 -9.31 8.21 3.36
CA VAL A 307 -8.81 7.11 4.20
C VAL A 307 -9.94 6.53 5.04
N HIS A 308 -9.88 5.22 5.29
CA HIS A 308 -10.89 4.52 6.05
C HIS A 308 -10.47 4.39 7.53
N VAL A 309 -11.25 4.98 8.46
CA VAL A 309 -10.92 5.01 9.89
C VAL A 309 -11.48 3.78 10.62
N PRO A 310 -10.65 2.97 11.33
CA PRO A 310 -11.14 1.84 12.12
C PRO A 310 -12.25 2.24 13.10
N GLY A 311 -13.33 1.47 13.14
CA GLY A 311 -14.45 1.73 14.03
C GLY A 311 -15.42 2.83 13.56
N ARG A 312 -15.31 3.30 12.30
CA ARG A 312 -16.31 4.17 11.66
C ARG A 312 -17.02 3.44 10.51
N GLU A 313 -18.20 3.96 10.14
CA GLU A 313 -18.93 3.49 8.95
C GLU A 313 -18.12 3.76 7.67
N ILE A 314 -18.19 2.83 6.72
CA ILE A 314 -17.61 3.01 5.39
C ILE A 314 -18.57 3.90 4.59
N THR A 315 -18.20 5.15 4.38
CA THR A 315 -18.87 6.00 3.39
C THR A 315 -18.28 5.73 2.00
N PRO A 316 -19.11 5.65 0.94
CA PRO A 316 -18.60 5.64 -0.43
C PRO A 316 -17.67 6.84 -0.64
N ASP A 317 -16.55 6.60 -1.32
CA ASP A 317 -15.60 7.67 -1.58
C ASP A 317 -16.18 8.66 -2.60
N GLU A 318 -16.13 9.95 -2.25
CA GLU A 318 -16.69 11.04 -3.05
C GLU A 318 -15.76 11.49 -4.18
N LEU A 319 -14.52 10.99 -4.22
CA LEU A 319 -13.51 11.41 -5.20
C LEU A 319 -13.72 10.79 -6.59
N GLY A 320 -14.24 9.57 -6.68
CA GLY A 320 -14.40 8.87 -7.96
C GLY A 320 -13.07 8.78 -8.72
N ASP A 321 -13.00 9.35 -9.93
CA ASP A 321 -11.77 9.39 -10.74
C ASP A 321 -10.94 10.68 -10.53
N GLU A 322 -11.29 11.51 -9.55
CA GLU A 322 -10.57 12.74 -9.22
C GLU A 322 -9.46 12.50 -8.19
N ILE A 323 -8.42 13.32 -8.26
CA ILE A 323 -7.30 13.35 -7.32
C ILE A 323 -7.43 14.62 -6.50
N GLU A 324 -7.42 14.51 -5.17
CA GLU A 324 -7.45 15.68 -4.28
C GLU A 324 -6.03 16.11 -3.91
N ILE A 325 -5.65 17.31 -4.34
CA ILE A 325 -4.37 17.93 -4.02
C ILE A 325 -4.51 18.68 -2.69
N GLY A 326 -3.53 18.50 -1.81
CA GLY A 326 -3.45 19.16 -0.51
C GLY A 326 -4.41 18.60 0.52
N MET A 327 -5.00 17.40 0.32
CA MET A 327 -5.79 16.76 1.37
C MET A 327 -4.92 16.53 2.62
N GLY A 328 -5.48 16.82 3.80
CA GLY A 328 -4.80 16.61 5.08
C GLY A 328 -4.71 15.14 5.46
N ILE A 329 -3.89 14.84 6.48
CA ILE A 329 -3.69 13.47 6.97
C ILE A 329 -4.89 12.91 7.77
N HIS A 330 -5.97 13.67 7.94
CA HIS A 330 -7.21 13.21 8.59
C HIS A 330 -8.45 13.41 7.70
N ASN A 331 -8.29 13.35 6.37
CA ASN A 331 -9.33 13.61 5.37
C ASN A 331 -9.81 15.08 5.34
N GLU A 332 -9.03 16.05 5.83
CA GLU A 332 -9.42 17.45 5.73
C GLU A 332 -9.28 17.96 4.30
N GLU A 333 -10.32 18.67 3.82
CA GLU A 333 -10.36 19.25 2.47
C GLU A 333 -9.06 19.93 2.07
N GLY A 334 -8.59 19.59 0.87
CA GLY A 334 -7.38 20.11 0.29
C GLY A 334 -7.53 21.44 -0.43
N PHE A 335 -6.58 21.68 -1.33
CA PHE A 335 -6.55 22.81 -2.25
C PHE A 335 -7.63 22.71 -3.33
N GLY A 336 -7.83 21.50 -3.86
CA GLY A 336 -8.79 21.24 -4.92
C GLY A 336 -8.63 19.86 -5.55
N ARG A 337 -9.60 19.51 -6.40
CA ARG A 337 -9.67 18.22 -7.09
C ARG A 337 -9.32 18.38 -8.56
N VAL A 338 -8.62 17.41 -9.13
CA VAL A 338 -8.16 17.40 -10.53
C VAL A 338 -8.30 16.02 -11.16
N LYS A 339 -8.48 15.97 -12.48
CA LYS A 339 -8.29 14.74 -13.29
C LYS A 339 -7.06 14.94 -14.17
N THR A 340 -5.98 14.22 -13.86
CA THR A 340 -4.70 14.39 -14.55
C THR A 340 -3.87 13.12 -14.50
N THR A 341 -2.86 13.04 -15.37
CA THR A 341 -1.78 12.05 -15.27
C THR A 341 -0.83 12.38 -14.11
N LEU A 342 0.00 11.42 -13.71
CA LEU A 342 1.06 11.61 -12.70
C LEU A 342 1.92 12.84 -13.01
N LYS A 343 2.35 13.00 -14.26
CA LYS A 343 3.14 14.17 -14.71
C LYS A 343 2.45 15.49 -14.39
N GLY A 344 1.18 15.65 -14.77
CA GLY A 344 0.44 16.89 -14.50
C GLY A 344 0.13 17.10 -13.02
N LEU A 345 -0.04 16.02 -12.25
CA LEU A 345 -0.21 16.07 -10.80
C LEU A 345 1.06 16.62 -10.12
N VAL A 346 2.22 16.03 -10.41
CA VAL A 346 3.51 16.45 -9.87
C VAL A 346 3.84 17.89 -10.30
N GLU A 347 3.54 18.28 -11.54
CA GLU A 347 3.73 19.65 -12.00
C GLU A 347 2.95 20.65 -11.15
N THR A 348 1.68 20.34 -10.85
CA THR A 348 0.81 21.17 -10.01
C THR A 348 1.31 21.24 -8.57
N MET A 349 1.75 20.10 -8.01
CA MET A 349 2.29 20.03 -6.65
C MET A 349 3.59 20.83 -6.52
N LEU A 350 4.53 20.69 -7.45
CA LEU A 350 5.79 21.44 -7.44
C LEU A 350 5.56 22.95 -7.62
N LYS A 351 4.58 23.36 -8.44
CA LYS A 351 4.17 24.77 -8.54
C LYS A 351 3.72 25.31 -7.18
N GLN A 352 2.89 24.58 -6.42
CA GLN A 352 2.48 25.02 -5.08
C GLN A 352 3.64 25.15 -4.09
N LEU A 353 4.69 24.33 -4.25
CA LEU A 353 5.86 24.35 -3.37
C LEU A 353 6.85 25.47 -3.72
N LEU A 354 7.01 25.81 -5.00
CA LEU A 354 8.16 26.58 -5.49
C LEU A 354 7.81 27.87 -6.24
N ASP A 355 6.57 28.03 -6.73
CA ASP A 355 6.18 29.22 -7.50
C ASP A 355 6.07 30.47 -6.61
N GLN A 356 7.05 31.36 -6.73
CA GLN A 356 7.10 32.61 -5.97
C GLN A 356 6.01 33.63 -6.39
N SER A 357 5.33 33.41 -7.52
CA SER A 357 4.20 34.24 -7.93
C SER A 357 2.91 33.93 -7.14
N ASP A 358 2.79 32.73 -6.56
CA ASP A 358 1.71 32.39 -5.62
C ASP A 358 2.02 32.94 -4.22
N SER A 359 1.76 34.23 -4.03
CA SER A 359 1.91 34.90 -2.71
C SER A 359 1.12 34.24 -1.56
N ASP A 360 0.11 33.41 -1.86
CA ASP A 360 -0.65 32.68 -0.84
C ASP A 360 0.11 31.43 -0.35
N ARG A 361 0.91 30.78 -1.20
CA ARG A 361 1.61 29.50 -0.91
C ARG A 361 3.13 29.52 -1.00
N ALA A 362 3.74 30.61 -1.46
CA ALA A 362 5.20 30.77 -1.52
C ALA A 362 5.80 30.87 -0.10
N TYR A 363 5.82 29.77 0.64
CA TYR A 363 6.31 29.68 2.02
C TYR A 363 7.82 29.53 2.09
N ILE A 364 8.41 28.92 1.05
CA ILE A 364 9.86 28.79 0.88
C ILE A 364 10.28 29.41 -0.44
N ASN A 365 11.54 29.82 -0.53
CA ASN A 365 12.15 30.30 -1.77
C ASN A 365 13.46 29.54 -2.02
N VAL A 366 13.46 28.70 -3.06
CA VAL A 366 14.62 27.90 -3.47
C VAL A 366 15.15 28.43 -4.80
N ASN A 367 16.40 28.90 -4.78
CA ASN A 367 17.09 29.36 -5.98
C ASN A 367 17.91 28.23 -6.62
N SER A 368 18.16 28.34 -7.92
CA SER A 368 19.06 27.42 -8.64
C SER A 368 20.43 27.33 -7.95
N GLY A 369 20.90 26.11 -7.72
CA GLY A 369 22.19 25.83 -7.07
C GLY A 369 22.16 25.83 -5.54
N GLU A 370 21.03 26.14 -4.90
CA GLU A 370 20.87 25.93 -3.46
C GLU A 370 20.68 24.45 -3.14
N GLU A 371 21.21 24.02 -2.00
CA GLU A 371 21.10 22.65 -1.53
C GLU A 371 19.70 22.39 -0.96
N VAL A 372 19.08 21.27 -1.34
CA VAL A 372 17.77 20.87 -0.82
C VAL A 372 17.76 19.41 -0.39
N VAL A 373 16.89 19.11 0.56
CA VAL A 373 16.49 17.75 0.92
C VAL A 373 15.07 17.54 0.42
N VAL A 374 14.85 16.45 -0.31
CA VAL A 374 13.52 16.06 -0.82
C VAL A 374 13.08 14.79 -0.10
N MET A 375 11.83 14.79 0.38
CA MET A 375 11.18 13.58 0.89
C MET A 375 9.90 13.32 0.11
N VAL A 376 9.81 12.13 -0.50
CA VAL A 376 8.61 11.57 -1.12
C VAL A 376 8.02 10.57 -0.14
N ASN A 377 6.92 10.93 0.50
CA ASN A 377 6.31 10.18 1.59
C ASN A 377 5.03 9.46 1.14
N ASN A 378 4.94 8.16 1.42
CA ASN A 378 3.79 7.31 1.20
C ASN A 378 2.76 7.50 2.34
N LEU A 379 1.50 7.77 2.01
CA LEU A 379 0.41 7.93 2.98
C LEU A 379 -0.14 6.58 3.51
N GLY A 380 0.39 5.46 3.03
CA GLY A 380 0.18 4.10 3.56
C GLY A 380 -0.37 3.11 2.54
N GLY A 381 -1.05 3.60 1.50
CA GLY A 381 -1.80 2.77 0.55
C GLY A 381 -1.22 2.61 -0.85
N ILE A 382 -0.14 3.35 -1.20
CA ILE A 382 0.49 3.20 -2.54
C ILE A 382 1.58 2.13 -2.53
N SER A 383 1.76 1.43 -3.66
CA SER A 383 2.76 0.38 -3.79
C SER A 383 4.19 0.94 -3.87
N PRO A 384 5.23 0.17 -3.49
CA PRO A 384 6.62 0.57 -3.73
C PRO A 384 6.96 0.82 -5.21
N LEU A 385 6.28 0.13 -6.13
CA LEU A 385 6.42 0.34 -7.57
C LEU A 385 5.93 1.74 -7.96
N GLU A 386 4.73 2.12 -7.52
CA GLU A 386 4.18 3.46 -7.78
C GLU A 386 5.00 4.55 -7.08
N LEU A 387 5.44 4.32 -5.83
CA LEU A 387 6.30 5.26 -5.11
C LEU A 387 7.62 5.49 -5.85
N GLY A 388 8.19 4.46 -6.48
CA GLY A 388 9.36 4.58 -7.36
C GLY A 388 9.09 5.48 -8.57
N ALA A 389 7.99 5.25 -9.29
CA ALA A 389 7.59 6.07 -10.43
C ALA A 389 7.31 7.53 -10.04
N ILE A 390 6.62 7.76 -8.92
CA ILE A 390 6.38 9.09 -8.35
C ILE A 390 7.71 9.76 -8.01
N THR A 391 8.63 9.05 -7.38
CA THR A 391 9.96 9.57 -7.03
C THR A 391 10.71 10.01 -8.28
N THR A 392 10.75 9.18 -9.33
CA THR A 392 11.36 9.54 -10.62
C THR A 392 10.74 10.80 -11.21
N GLU A 393 9.41 10.87 -11.32
CA GLU A 393 8.73 12.03 -11.89
C GLU A 393 9.02 13.32 -11.11
N VAL A 394 9.05 13.26 -9.78
CA VAL A 394 9.39 14.42 -8.92
C VAL A 394 10.81 14.90 -9.19
N ILE A 395 11.79 14.00 -9.25
CA ILE A 395 13.19 14.37 -9.46
C ILE A 395 13.43 14.89 -10.88
N ASP A 396 12.86 14.23 -11.89
CA ASP A 396 12.99 14.65 -13.29
C ASP A 396 12.41 16.05 -13.50
N GLN A 397 11.25 16.36 -12.92
CA GLN A 397 10.66 17.70 -13.01
C GLN A 397 11.41 18.76 -12.20
N LEU A 398 11.95 18.43 -11.03
CA LEU A 398 12.79 19.34 -10.26
C LEU A 398 14.04 19.78 -11.05
N ASP A 399 14.72 18.85 -11.72
CA ASP A 399 15.89 19.17 -12.56
C ASP A 399 15.48 19.91 -13.84
N ALA A 400 14.47 19.38 -14.56
CA ALA A 400 14.05 19.94 -15.83
C ALA A 400 13.49 21.37 -15.70
N SER A 401 12.59 21.60 -14.73
CA SER A 401 11.81 22.84 -14.61
C SER A 401 12.43 23.86 -13.65
N TYR A 402 13.08 23.40 -12.57
CA TYR A 402 13.58 24.27 -11.50
C TYR A 402 15.11 24.28 -11.39
N LYS A 403 15.83 23.39 -12.11
CA LYS A 403 17.29 23.22 -12.00
C LYS A 403 17.72 22.88 -10.57
N ILE A 404 16.86 22.14 -9.86
CA ILE A 404 17.09 21.69 -8.50
C ILE A 404 17.48 20.21 -8.55
N LYS A 405 18.65 19.89 -7.99
CA LYS A 405 19.08 18.53 -7.72
C LYS A 405 19.20 18.36 -6.20
N PRO A 406 18.48 17.41 -5.58
CA PRO A 406 18.53 17.27 -4.14
C PRO A 406 19.90 16.77 -3.67
N SER A 407 20.40 17.38 -2.59
CA SER A 407 21.56 16.88 -1.87
C SER A 407 21.23 15.57 -1.16
N ARG A 408 19.98 15.39 -0.70
CA ARG A 408 19.47 14.15 -0.11
C ARG A 408 18.06 13.87 -0.59
N LEU A 409 17.78 12.62 -0.90
CA LEU A 409 16.46 12.13 -1.28
C LEU A 409 16.03 11.01 -0.34
N LEU A 410 14.86 11.18 0.26
CA LEU A 410 14.18 10.17 1.06
C LEU A 410 12.91 9.75 0.31
N SER A 411 12.70 8.45 0.16
CA SER A 411 11.47 7.91 -0.44
C SER A 411 11.03 6.69 0.37
N GLY A 412 9.83 6.77 0.93
CA GLY A 412 9.34 5.72 1.84
C GLY A 412 8.13 6.16 2.65
N THR A 413 7.89 5.45 3.74
CA THR A 413 6.74 5.65 4.62
C THR A 413 7.20 6.28 5.94
N TYR A 414 7.02 7.60 6.07
CA TYR A 414 7.48 8.38 7.23
C TYR A 414 6.31 8.91 8.08
N MET A 415 5.23 9.35 7.42
CA MET A 415 4.00 9.79 8.06
C MET A 415 2.81 9.37 7.21
N THR A 416 2.08 8.36 7.68
CA THR A 416 0.92 7.83 6.96
C THR A 416 -0.36 8.60 7.27
N SER A 417 -1.42 8.24 6.58
CA SER A 417 -2.81 8.41 7.00
C SER A 417 -3.50 7.06 6.83
N LEU A 418 -3.26 6.14 7.78
CA LEU A 418 -3.76 4.76 7.76
C LEU A 418 -3.46 4.05 6.42
N ASN A 419 -4.50 3.74 5.65
CA ASN A 419 -4.44 3.09 4.34
C ASN A 419 -4.49 4.09 3.18
N GLY A 420 -4.07 5.34 3.40
CA GLY A 420 -4.26 6.43 2.46
C GLY A 420 -3.64 6.16 1.10
N LEU A 421 -4.48 6.12 0.06
CA LEU A 421 -4.09 5.98 -1.35
C LEU A 421 -3.54 7.30 -1.87
N GLY A 422 -2.37 7.70 -1.38
CA GLY A 422 -1.75 8.96 -1.75
C GLY A 422 -0.29 9.08 -1.32
N PHE A 423 0.30 10.20 -1.68
CA PHE A 423 1.68 10.54 -1.36
C PHE A 423 1.81 12.03 -1.01
N SER A 424 2.98 12.41 -0.51
CA SER A 424 3.32 13.81 -0.29
C SER A 424 4.76 14.09 -0.72
N ILE A 425 4.99 15.31 -1.19
CA ILE A 425 6.32 15.82 -1.55
C ILE A 425 6.67 16.88 -0.52
N THR A 426 7.82 16.71 0.12
CA THR A 426 8.42 17.66 1.05
C THR A 426 9.72 18.21 0.46
N ILE A 427 9.89 19.52 0.47
CA ILE A 427 11.15 20.21 0.15
C ILE A 427 11.62 20.94 1.40
N LEU A 428 12.83 20.62 1.86
CA LEU A 428 13.57 21.37 2.87
C LEU A 428 14.73 22.09 2.18
N LYS A 429 14.68 23.42 2.19
CA LYS A 429 15.81 24.25 1.81
C LYS A 429 16.89 24.16 2.88
N VAL A 430 18.12 23.84 2.48
CA VAL A 430 19.28 23.78 3.39
C VAL A 430 19.78 25.21 3.61
N ALA A 431 19.15 25.92 4.55
CA ALA A 431 19.53 27.28 4.92
C ALA A 431 20.91 27.36 5.61
N ASP A 432 21.34 26.25 6.23
CA ASP A 432 22.67 26.05 6.81
C ASP A 432 23.18 24.67 6.42
N LYS A 433 24.41 24.61 5.88
CA LYS A 433 25.06 23.35 5.46
C LYS A 433 25.25 22.36 6.60
N ALA A 434 25.27 22.83 7.85
CA ALA A 434 25.30 21.98 9.04
C ALA A 434 24.06 21.06 9.16
N ILE A 435 22.97 21.36 8.46
CA ILE A 435 21.75 20.52 8.45
C ILE A 435 21.99 19.15 7.79
N LEU A 436 22.79 19.07 6.73
CA LEU A 436 22.98 17.81 5.99
C LEU A 436 23.60 16.71 6.88
N PRO A 437 24.70 16.95 7.61
CA PRO A 437 25.23 15.98 8.58
C PRO A 437 24.21 15.55 9.65
N LEU A 438 23.27 16.41 10.04
CA LEU A 438 22.23 16.07 11.04
C LEU A 438 21.19 15.10 10.47
N ILE A 439 20.86 15.24 9.19
CA ILE A 439 20.00 14.27 8.47
C ILE A 439 20.73 12.93 8.32
N ASP A 440 22.02 12.97 7.98
CA ASP A 440 22.86 11.79 7.77
C ASP A 440 23.22 11.05 9.07
N ALA A 441 23.10 11.72 10.23
CA ALA A 441 23.49 11.15 11.51
C ALA A 441 22.71 9.85 11.81
N PRO A 442 23.36 8.82 12.39
CA PRO A 442 22.72 7.54 12.68
C PRO A 442 21.57 7.70 13.69
N ALA A 443 20.57 6.83 13.56
CA ALA A 443 19.45 6.74 14.50
C ALA A 443 18.99 5.28 14.67
N ASP A 444 18.82 4.86 15.92
CA ASP A 444 18.31 3.55 16.32
C ASP A 444 16.77 3.59 16.45
N ALA A 445 16.09 4.03 15.40
CA ALA A 445 14.64 4.19 15.36
C ALA A 445 14.06 3.37 14.20
N ALA A 446 13.20 2.39 14.51
CA ALA A 446 12.72 1.41 13.52
C ALA A 446 11.91 2.05 12.36
N GLY A 447 11.28 3.20 12.61
CA GLY A 447 10.55 3.97 11.61
C GLY A 447 11.43 4.86 10.74
N TRP A 448 12.71 5.03 11.07
CA TRP A 448 13.65 5.82 10.27
C TRP A 448 14.44 4.89 9.35
N SER A 449 14.18 4.97 8.04
CA SER A 449 14.99 4.25 7.06
C SER A 449 16.45 4.75 7.12
N PRO A 450 17.44 3.84 7.12
CA PRO A 450 18.84 4.24 7.24
C PRO A 450 19.22 5.18 6.10
N ALA A 451 19.89 6.29 6.44
CA ALA A 451 20.35 7.24 5.43
C ALA A 451 21.36 6.56 4.49
N VAL A 452 21.18 6.75 3.18
CA VAL A 452 22.23 6.47 2.20
C VAL A 452 23.46 7.26 2.61
N ARG A 453 24.62 6.60 2.66
CA ARG A 453 25.84 7.21 3.18
C ARG A 453 26.19 8.50 2.41
N PRO A 454 26.70 9.55 3.09
CA PRO A 454 27.10 10.81 2.46
C PRO A 454 27.99 10.65 1.23
N GLU A 455 28.92 9.69 1.26
CA GLU A 455 29.84 9.40 0.13
C GLU A 455 29.10 9.02 -1.16
N ASN A 456 27.96 8.33 -1.06
CA ASN A 456 27.20 7.93 -2.24
C ASN A 456 26.48 9.13 -2.88
N TRP A 457 26.05 10.10 -2.07
CA TRP A 457 25.48 11.35 -2.58
C TRP A 457 26.51 12.20 -3.33
N ALA A 458 27.81 12.04 -3.03
CA ALA A 458 28.88 12.73 -3.74
C ALA A 458 29.03 12.28 -5.21
N ASN A 459 28.51 11.10 -5.57
CA ASN A 459 28.45 10.64 -6.97
C ASN A 459 27.43 11.41 -7.80
N GLY A 460 26.55 12.18 -7.16
CA GLY A 460 25.40 12.81 -7.80
C GLY A 460 24.28 11.81 -8.12
N ILE A 461 23.16 12.33 -8.61
CA ILE A 461 22.05 11.53 -9.15
C ILE A 461 22.32 11.39 -10.66
N ASP A 462 22.90 10.26 -11.05
CA ASP A 462 23.15 9.88 -12.44
C ASP A 462 22.25 8.71 -12.83
N THR A 463 21.31 8.97 -13.74
CA THR A 463 20.38 7.97 -14.30
C THR A 463 20.79 7.51 -15.70
N THR A 464 21.95 7.94 -16.20
CA THR A 464 22.41 7.53 -17.53
C THR A 464 22.69 6.03 -17.56
N LYS A 465 22.27 5.39 -18.67
CA LYS A 465 22.56 3.96 -18.90
C LYS A 465 24.07 3.81 -18.97
N ALA A 466 24.64 2.94 -18.14
CA ALA A 466 25.99 2.46 -18.36
C ALA A 466 26.07 1.93 -19.80
N GLU A 467 27.08 2.37 -20.56
CA GLU A 467 27.34 1.84 -21.90
C GLU A 467 27.58 0.33 -21.78
N ILE A 468 26.58 -0.47 -22.19
CA ILE A 468 26.77 -1.90 -22.38
C ILE A 468 27.68 -2.01 -23.60
N LYS A 469 28.90 -2.50 -23.40
CA LYS A 469 29.72 -2.96 -24.53
C LYS A 469 28.95 -4.08 -25.20
N GLU A 470 28.34 -3.80 -26.35
CA GLU A 470 27.78 -4.84 -27.19
C GLU A 470 28.93 -5.80 -27.54
N ASP A 471 28.90 -7.01 -27.00
CA ASP A 471 29.76 -8.08 -27.49
C ASP A 471 29.40 -8.29 -28.96
N ALA A 472 30.40 -8.20 -29.83
CA ALA A 472 30.21 -8.39 -31.26
C ALA A 472 29.50 -9.73 -31.50
N PRO A 473 28.50 -9.79 -32.40
CA PRO A 473 27.81 -11.04 -32.69
C PRO A 473 28.84 -12.11 -33.06
N SER A 474 28.76 -13.25 -32.37
CA SER A 474 29.59 -14.42 -32.60
C SER A 474 29.64 -14.77 -34.09
N GLN A 475 30.84 -14.92 -34.65
CA GLN A 475 31.11 -15.06 -36.09
C GLN A 475 30.50 -16.31 -36.78
N ASP A 476 29.77 -17.18 -36.06
CA ASP A 476 29.25 -18.45 -36.60
C ASP A 476 27.89 -18.33 -37.32
N ASP A 477 27.21 -17.18 -37.25
CA ASP A 477 25.87 -16.93 -37.84
C ASP A 477 25.89 -16.39 -39.30
N SER A 478 27.02 -16.48 -40.02
CA SER A 478 27.17 -15.80 -41.32
C SER A 478 26.91 -16.66 -42.57
N ALA A 479 26.80 -17.99 -42.43
CA ALA A 479 26.58 -18.87 -43.57
C ALA A 479 25.08 -18.92 -43.94
N PRO A 480 24.68 -18.61 -45.19
CA PRO A 480 23.29 -18.66 -45.60
C PRO A 480 22.76 -20.10 -45.50
N SER A 481 21.54 -20.24 -44.98
CA SER A 481 20.84 -21.52 -44.87
C SER A 481 20.39 -22.06 -46.23
N ASN A 482 20.35 -21.18 -47.25
CA ASN A 482 19.82 -21.45 -48.59
C ASN A 482 18.36 -21.92 -48.57
N LEU A 483 17.64 -21.63 -47.49
CA LEU A 483 16.19 -21.80 -47.38
C LEU A 483 15.56 -20.43 -47.58
N ASP A 484 14.96 -20.23 -48.74
CA ASP A 484 14.47 -18.92 -49.17
C ASP A 484 12.95 -18.82 -48.99
N LEU A 485 12.51 -17.65 -48.51
CA LEU A 485 11.11 -17.21 -48.43
C LEU A 485 10.91 -15.95 -49.28
N ASP A 486 9.76 -15.86 -49.95
CA ASP A 486 9.36 -14.60 -50.59
C ASP A 486 9.11 -13.52 -49.53
N ALA A 487 9.85 -12.42 -49.62
CA ALA A 487 9.83 -11.37 -48.61
C ALA A 487 8.45 -10.73 -48.46
N ALA A 488 7.82 -10.36 -49.57
CA ALA A 488 6.56 -9.63 -49.60
C ALA A 488 5.42 -10.47 -48.99
N PHE A 489 5.31 -11.73 -49.43
CA PHE A 489 4.34 -12.67 -48.91
C PHE A 489 4.56 -12.93 -47.42
N THR A 490 5.79 -13.25 -47.02
CA THR A 490 6.12 -13.60 -45.62
C THR A 490 5.81 -12.47 -44.65
N ILE A 491 6.25 -11.25 -44.96
CA ILE A 491 5.98 -10.07 -44.13
C ILE A 491 4.48 -9.82 -44.04
N SER A 492 3.75 -9.87 -45.17
CA SER A 492 2.30 -9.66 -45.17
C SER A 492 1.55 -10.69 -44.33
N GLN A 493 1.91 -11.97 -44.42
CA GLN A 493 1.29 -13.04 -43.64
C GLN A 493 1.54 -12.88 -42.15
N LEU A 494 2.79 -12.62 -41.76
CA LEU A 494 3.15 -12.44 -40.36
C LEU A 494 2.50 -11.18 -39.78
N GLN A 495 2.42 -10.08 -40.52
CA GLN A 495 1.70 -8.88 -40.09
C GLN A 495 0.21 -9.16 -39.85
N SER A 496 -0.44 -9.96 -40.71
CA SER A 496 -1.84 -10.37 -40.52
C SER A 496 -2.02 -11.18 -39.23
N ALA A 497 -1.14 -12.16 -39.00
CA ALA A 497 -1.13 -12.97 -37.78
C ALA A 497 -0.97 -12.12 -36.50
N LEU A 498 0.03 -11.24 -36.47
CA LEU A 498 0.34 -10.40 -35.30
C LEU A 498 -0.78 -9.40 -35.02
N LYS A 499 -1.38 -8.80 -36.06
CA LYS A 499 -2.55 -7.90 -35.90
C LYS A 499 -3.76 -8.64 -35.35
N SER A 500 -4.01 -9.87 -35.79
CA SER A 500 -5.08 -10.73 -35.25
C SER A 500 -4.90 -10.98 -33.75
N LEU A 501 -3.66 -11.27 -33.32
CA LEU A 501 -3.32 -11.46 -31.91
C LEU A 501 -3.52 -10.18 -31.08
N ILE A 502 -3.10 -9.02 -31.59
CA ILE A 502 -3.29 -7.71 -30.92
C ILE A 502 -4.78 -7.40 -30.74
N VAL A 503 -5.62 -7.67 -31.74
CA VAL A 503 -7.07 -7.48 -31.65
C VAL A 503 -7.70 -8.40 -30.59
N ALA A 504 -7.16 -9.60 -30.41
CA ALA A 504 -7.65 -10.56 -29.43
C ALA A 504 -7.23 -10.27 -27.98
N GLU A 505 -6.25 -9.37 -27.75
CA GLU A 505 -5.67 -9.12 -26.43
C GLU A 505 -6.70 -8.89 -25.32
N PRO A 506 -7.72 -8.00 -25.46
CA PRO A 506 -8.65 -7.74 -24.36
C PRO A 506 -9.43 -8.98 -23.92
N GLU A 507 -9.70 -9.89 -24.86
CA GLU A 507 -10.40 -11.15 -24.58
C GLU A 507 -9.47 -12.18 -23.93
N VAL A 508 -8.22 -12.27 -24.39
CA VAL A 508 -7.18 -13.12 -23.75
C VAL A 508 -6.95 -12.67 -22.30
N THR A 509 -6.77 -11.36 -22.08
CA THR A 509 -6.60 -10.76 -20.75
C THR A 509 -7.81 -11.01 -19.86
N LYS A 510 -9.03 -10.91 -20.41
CA LYS A 510 -10.27 -11.25 -19.68
C LYS A 510 -10.28 -12.72 -19.25
N PHE A 511 -9.94 -13.64 -20.14
CA PHE A 511 -9.86 -15.07 -19.81
C PHE A 511 -8.80 -15.32 -18.73
N ASP A 512 -7.63 -14.71 -18.86
CA ASP A 512 -6.55 -14.86 -17.89
C ASP A 512 -6.86 -14.20 -16.54
N THR A 513 -7.70 -13.17 -16.49
CA THR A 513 -8.18 -12.62 -15.21
C THR A 513 -9.07 -13.62 -14.48
N ILE A 514 -9.81 -14.46 -15.20
CA ILE A 514 -10.69 -15.50 -14.63
C ILE A 514 -9.88 -16.69 -14.16
N VAL A 515 -8.86 -17.11 -14.92
CA VAL A 515 -8.14 -18.37 -14.68
C VAL A 515 -6.67 -18.20 -14.31
N GLY A 516 -6.16 -16.99 -14.20
CA GLY A 516 -4.76 -16.67 -13.95
C GLY A 516 -4.62 -15.35 -13.21
N ASP A 517 -3.62 -14.54 -13.59
CA ASP A 517 -3.34 -13.21 -13.01
C ASP A 517 -3.66 -12.05 -13.95
N GLY A 518 -4.18 -12.33 -15.15
CA GLY A 518 -4.69 -11.31 -16.07
C GLY A 518 -3.62 -10.57 -16.86
N ASP A 519 -2.45 -11.17 -17.07
CA ASP A 519 -1.33 -10.55 -17.80
C ASP A 519 -1.04 -11.19 -19.17
N CYS A 520 -1.59 -12.38 -19.44
CA CYS A 520 -1.26 -13.17 -20.63
C CYS A 520 -1.50 -12.41 -21.93
N GLY A 521 -2.66 -11.76 -22.07
CA GLY A 521 -2.99 -11.00 -23.28
C GLY A 521 -2.04 -9.82 -23.51
N LEU A 522 -1.75 -9.05 -22.46
CA LEU A 522 -0.81 -7.94 -22.50
C LEU A 522 0.60 -8.40 -22.89
N CYS A 523 1.08 -9.52 -22.33
CA CYS A 523 2.37 -10.12 -22.70
C CYS A 523 2.42 -10.47 -24.21
N LEU A 524 1.39 -11.18 -24.71
CA LEU A 524 1.29 -11.56 -26.12
C LEU A 524 1.24 -10.35 -27.05
N LYS A 525 0.49 -9.30 -26.67
CA LYS A 525 0.41 -8.05 -27.42
C LYS A 525 1.75 -7.32 -27.48
N THR A 526 2.46 -7.20 -26.36
CA THR A 526 3.79 -6.56 -26.32
C THR A 526 4.75 -7.24 -27.29
N GLY A 527 4.81 -8.57 -27.29
CA GLY A 527 5.60 -9.32 -28.25
C GLY A 527 5.17 -9.10 -29.70
N ALA A 528 3.86 -9.10 -29.95
CA ALA A 528 3.32 -8.91 -31.29
C ALA A 528 3.65 -7.51 -31.86
N GLU A 529 3.52 -6.47 -31.05
CA GLU A 529 3.86 -5.09 -31.41
C GLU A 529 5.38 -4.93 -31.63
N ALA A 530 6.21 -5.56 -30.80
CA ALA A 530 7.67 -5.55 -30.97
C ALA A 530 8.11 -6.21 -32.28
N VAL A 531 7.54 -7.38 -32.62
CA VAL A 531 7.83 -8.06 -33.89
C VAL A 531 7.30 -7.24 -35.07
N LEU A 532 6.09 -6.66 -35.00
CA LEU A 532 5.57 -5.77 -36.05
C LEU A 532 6.53 -4.61 -36.32
N LYS A 533 7.03 -3.95 -35.27
CA LYS A 533 8.00 -2.86 -35.40
C LYS A 533 9.31 -3.34 -36.03
N HIS A 534 9.80 -4.54 -35.69
CA HIS A 534 10.97 -5.11 -36.33
C HIS A 534 10.77 -5.35 -37.83
N LEU A 535 9.58 -5.81 -38.25
CA LEU A 535 9.28 -6.07 -39.66
C LEU A 535 9.36 -4.80 -40.53
N GLU A 536 9.17 -3.60 -39.95
CA GLU A 536 9.36 -2.33 -40.67
C GLU A 536 10.81 -2.12 -41.14
N THR A 537 11.77 -2.80 -40.52
CA THR A 537 13.20 -2.73 -40.87
C THR A 537 13.63 -3.77 -41.90
N VAL A 538 12.77 -4.73 -42.22
CA VAL A 538 13.08 -5.84 -43.13
C VAL A 538 12.71 -5.45 -44.56
N SER A 539 13.61 -5.69 -45.52
CA SER A 539 13.34 -5.46 -46.95
C SER A 539 12.15 -6.31 -47.42
N SER A 540 11.15 -5.68 -48.02
CA SER A 540 9.98 -6.35 -48.61
C SER A 540 10.20 -6.83 -50.04
N SER A 541 11.42 -6.71 -50.57
CA SER A 541 11.78 -7.16 -51.92
C SER A 541 12.81 -8.28 -51.89
N GLY A 542 12.64 -9.27 -52.77
CA GLY A 542 13.57 -10.39 -52.94
C GLY A 542 13.29 -11.56 -52.01
N ASP A 543 14.30 -12.42 -51.85
CA ASP A 543 14.25 -13.60 -50.99
C ASP A 543 14.82 -13.29 -49.60
N ILE A 544 14.21 -13.85 -48.57
CA ILE A 544 14.68 -13.80 -47.17
C ILE A 544 15.30 -15.14 -46.81
N ASP A 545 16.48 -15.13 -46.19
CA ASP A 545 17.02 -16.32 -45.54
C ASP A 545 16.15 -16.68 -44.32
N THR A 546 15.47 -17.82 -44.42
CA THR A 546 14.43 -18.22 -43.47
C THR A 546 14.98 -18.40 -42.07
N VAL A 547 16.19 -18.97 -41.93
CA VAL A 547 16.77 -19.24 -40.61
C VAL A 547 17.14 -17.93 -39.93
N HIS A 548 17.81 -17.02 -40.64
CA HIS A 548 18.17 -15.72 -40.09
C HIS A 548 16.93 -14.89 -39.72
N PHE A 549 15.89 -14.94 -40.54
CA PHE A 549 14.63 -14.25 -40.26
C PHE A 549 13.97 -14.76 -38.98
N VAL A 550 13.86 -16.08 -38.80
CA VAL A 550 13.26 -16.66 -37.59
C VAL A 550 14.13 -16.40 -36.35
N ARG A 551 15.47 -16.42 -36.47
CA ARG A 551 16.39 -16.04 -35.37
C ARG A 551 16.20 -14.59 -34.94
N ASN A 552 16.10 -13.66 -35.89
CA ASN A 552 15.87 -12.25 -35.59
C ASN A 552 14.54 -12.02 -34.88
N ILE A 553 13.48 -12.73 -35.29
CA ILE A 553 12.19 -12.71 -34.58
C ILE A 553 12.34 -13.27 -33.16
N ALA A 554 13.09 -14.37 -32.98
CA ALA A 554 13.33 -14.95 -31.66
C ALA A 554 14.03 -13.97 -30.71
N LEU A 555 15.04 -13.23 -31.19
CA LEU A 555 15.74 -12.19 -30.42
C LEU A 555 14.80 -11.04 -30.03
N VAL A 556 13.89 -10.63 -30.92
CA VAL A 556 12.89 -9.61 -30.60
C VAL A 556 11.95 -10.12 -29.51
N ILE A 557 11.45 -11.35 -29.61
CA ILE A 557 10.61 -11.97 -28.59
C ILE A 557 11.34 -12.03 -27.25
N GLU A 558 12.58 -12.52 -27.24
CA GLU A 558 13.40 -12.66 -26.03
C GLU A 558 13.67 -11.33 -25.32
N SER A 559 13.83 -10.24 -26.08
CA SER A 559 14.12 -8.91 -25.55
C SER A 559 12.90 -8.08 -25.17
N SER A 560 11.70 -8.48 -25.60
CA SER A 560 10.47 -7.68 -25.44
C SER A 560 9.35 -8.36 -24.66
N MET A 561 9.36 -9.70 -24.54
CA MET A 561 8.35 -10.45 -23.81
C MET A 561 8.91 -11.00 -22.50
N ASP A 562 8.38 -10.48 -21.39
CA ASP A 562 8.68 -11.00 -20.06
C ASP A 562 7.79 -12.22 -19.71
N GLY A 563 8.09 -12.86 -18.57
CA GLY A 563 7.25 -13.89 -17.97
C GLY A 563 7.28 -15.25 -18.67
N THR A 564 6.40 -16.15 -18.24
CA THR A 564 6.37 -17.54 -18.73
C THR A 564 6.07 -17.63 -20.22
N SER A 565 5.14 -16.81 -20.72
CA SER A 565 4.82 -16.75 -22.15
C SER A 565 6.05 -16.33 -22.97
N GLY A 566 6.75 -15.26 -22.59
CA GLY A 566 7.97 -14.82 -23.27
C GLY A 566 9.02 -15.93 -23.38
N ALA A 567 9.30 -16.63 -22.28
CA ALA A 567 10.22 -17.76 -22.27
C ALA A 567 9.77 -18.92 -23.17
N LEU A 568 8.49 -19.31 -23.13
CA LEU A 568 7.95 -20.40 -23.96
C LEU A 568 8.04 -20.09 -25.45
N TYR A 569 7.67 -18.88 -25.86
CA TYR A 569 7.77 -18.45 -27.27
C TYR A 569 9.23 -18.30 -27.69
N ALA A 570 10.11 -17.71 -26.87
CA ALA A 570 11.53 -17.59 -27.19
C ALA A 570 12.20 -18.97 -27.37
N ILE A 571 11.95 -19.92 -26.47
CA ILE A 571 12.46 -21.29 -26.59
C ILE A 571 11.93 -21.96 -27.85
N PHE A 572 10.62 -21.85 -28.11
CA PHE A 572 9.99 -22.50 -29.26
C PHE A 572 10.50 -21.93 -30.59
N VAL A 573 10.60 -20.60 -30.73
CA VAL A 573 11.03 -19.95 -31.97
C VAL A 573 12.54 -20.14 -32.21
N ASN A 574 13.38 -20.09 -31.17
CA ASN A 574 14.81 -20.44 -31.30
C ASN A 574 15.00 -21.92 -31.70
N ALA A 575 14.20 -22.82 -31.13
CA ALA A 575 14.23 -24.23 -31.51
C ALA A 575 13.70 -24.46 -32.93
N LEU A 576 12.73 -23.66 -33.39
CA LEU A 576 12.24 -23.66 -34.77
C LEU A 576 13.34 -23.20 -35.74
N ALA A 577 14.05 -22.11 -35.45
CA ALA A 577 15.20 -21.68 -36.24
C ALA A 577 16.28 -22.77 -36.32
N SER A 578 16.56 -23.44 -35.19
CA SER A 578 17.51 -24.57 -35.16
C SER A 578 17.02 -25.78 -35.98
N GLY A 579 15.72 -26.08 -35.93
CA GLY A 579 15.09 -27.11 -36.74
C GLY A 579 15.18 -26.82 -38.23
N LEU A 580 14.95 -25.56 -38.63
CA LEU A 580 15.11 -25.09 -40.01
C LEU A 580 16.57 -25.16 -40.47
N GLN A 581 17.52 -24.75 -39.63
CA GLN A 581 18.95 -24.88 -39.90
C GLN A 581 19.35 -26.35 -40.15
N GLY A 582 18.76 -27.29 -39.41
CA GLY A 582 18.97 -28.72 -39.64
C GLY A 582 18.40 -29.26 -40.96
N GLN A 583 17.60 -28.47 -41.68
CA GLN A 583 17.10 -28.74 -43.02
C GLN A 583 17.83 -27.93 -44.11
N ALA A 584 18.80 -27.08 -43.72
CA ALA A 584 19.60 -26.30 -44.64
C ALA A 584 20.40 -27.21 -45.58
N SER A 585 20.60 -26.75 -46.81
CA SER A 585 21.35 -27.49 -47.83
C SER A 585 22.30 -26.57 -48.58
N SER A 586 23.21 -27.14 -49.37
CA SER A 586 24.11 -26.34 -50.23
C SER A 586 23.40 -25.73 -51.44
N GLN A 587 22.14 -26.13 -51.73
CA GLN A 587 21.34 -25.61 -52.83
C GLN A 587 20.19 -24.74 -52.33
N LYS A 588 20.00 -23.59 -52.97
CA LYS A 588 18.85 -22.71 -52.74
C LYS A 588 17.55 -23.44 -53.01
N THR A 589 16.71 -23.55 -51.99
CA THR A 589 15.42 -24.24 -52.05
C THR A 589 14.35 -23.41 -51.36
N ALA A 590 13.18 -23.29 -51.98
CA ALA A 590 12.04 -22.64 -51.37
C ALA A 590 11.53 -23.46 -50.18
N VAL A 591 11.16 -22.78 -49.09
CA VAL A 591 10.62 -23.47 -47.91
C VAL A 591 9.23 -24.03 -48.20
N THR A 592 9.03 -25.32 -47.89
CA THR A 592 7.76 -26.03 -48.12
C THR A 592 7.04 -26.33 -46.81
N PRO A 593 5.72 -26.63 -46.82
CA PRO A 593 5.00 -27.09 -45.64
C PRO A 593 5.66 -28.29 -44.93
N LYS A 594 6.31 -29.18 -45.70
CA LYS A 594 7.06 -30.33 -45.15
C LYS A 594 8.29 -29.90 -44.35
N ILE A 595 9.02 -28.89 -44.81
CA ILE A 595 10.18 -28.33 -44.09
C ILE A 595 9.70 -27.66 -42.80
N TRP A 596 8.65 -26.84 -42.87
CA TRP A 596 8.04 -26.23 -41.69
C TRP A 596 7.57 -27.27 -40.67
N ALA A 597 6.85 -28.30 -41.10
CA ALA A 597 6.37 -29.36 -40.22
C ALA A 597 7.51 -30.09 -39.51
N THR A 598 8.59 -30.43 -40.24
CA THR A 598 9.77 -31.10 -39.67
C THR A 598 10.46 -30.22 -38.63
N ALA A 599 10.64 -28.93 -38.92
CA ALA A 599 11.25 -27.99 -38.00
C ALA A 599 10.38 -27.72 -36.76
N LEU A 600 9.06 -27.62 -36.93
CA LEU A 600 8.10 -27.45 -35.82
C LEU A 600 8.05 -28.70 -34.91
N GLN A 601 8.16 -29.91 -35.45
CA GLN A 601 8.30 -31.13 -34.64
C GLN A 601 9.59 -31.13 -33.82
N ALA A 602 10.70 -30.68 -34.40
CA ALA A 602 11.95 -30.50 -33.67
C ALA A 602 11.81 -29.43 -32.57
N ALA A 603 11.12 -28.31 -32.86
CA ALA A 603 10.85 -27.25 -31.90
C ALA A 603 10.01 -27.74 -30.72
N LEU A 604 8.94 -28.52 -30.97
CA LEU A 604 8.15 -29.15 -29.91
C LEU A 604 8.99 -30.08 -29.03
N LYS A 605 9.84 -30.92 -29.64
CA LYS A 605 10.71 -31.83 -28.89
C LYS A 605 11.71 -31.09 -28.01
N SER A 606 12.19 -29.93 -28.46
CA SER A 606 13.06 -29.07 -27.66
C SER A 606 12.29 -28.38 -26.54
N LEU A 607 11.11 -27.82 -26.83
CA LEU A 607 10.25 -27.18 -25.84
C LEU A 607 9.89 -28.14 -24.70
N ALA A 608 9.55 -29.39 -25.02
CA ALA A 608 9.23 -30.45 -24.05
C ALA A 608 10.38 -30.81 -23.07
N ARG A 609 11.61 -30.31 -23.28
CA ARG A 609 12.71 -30.45 -22.32
C ARG A 609 12.65 -29.41 -21.20
N TYR A 610 11.98 -28.29 -21.46
CA TYR A 610 11.97 -27.12 -20.57
C TYR A 610 10.60 -26.87 -19.94
N THR A 611 9.55 -27.47 -20.49
CA THR A 611 8.23 -27.51 -19.87
C THR A 611 7.72 -28.95 -19.79
N PRO A 612 7.14 -29.37 -18.66
CA PRO A 612 6.48 -30.68 -18.56
C PRO A 612 5.10 -30.69 -19.23
N ALA A 613 4.57 -29.52 -19.64
CA ALA A 613 3.23 -29.38 -20.20
C ALA A 613 2.95 -30.32 -21.38
N GLN A 614 1.81 -31.00 -21.33
CA GLN A 614 1.26 -31.88 -22.33
C GLN A 614 -0.16 -31.44 -22.71
N PRO A 615 -0.70 -31.89 -23.86
CA PRO A 615 -2.13 -31.80 -24.11
C PRO A 615 -2.92 -32.46 -22.98
N GLY A 616 -3.90 -31.73 -22.44
CA GLY A 616 -4.66 -32.08 -21.24
C GLY A 616 -4.25 -31.29 -19.99
N ASP A 617 -3.16 -30.53 -20.03
CA ASP A 617 -2.69 -29.77 -18.87
C ASP A 617 -3.27 -28.35 -18.75
N ARG A 618 -4.09 -27.95 -19.73
CA ARG A 618 -4.72 -26.62 -19.84
C ARG A 618 -3.68 -25.51 -19.98
N THR A 619 -2.94 -25.54 -21.07
CA THR A 619 -1.89 -24.56 -21.43
C THR A 619 -1.87 -24.30 -22.94
N VAL A 620 -0.99 -23.42 -23.40
CA VAL A 620 -0.72 -23.19 -24.83
C VAL A 620 -0.40 -24.49 -25.62
N VAL A 621 0.11 -25.52 -24.94
CA VAL A 621 0.44 -26.82 -25.53
C VAL A 621 -0.82 -27.53 -26.08
N ASP A 622 -1.99 -27.30 -25.49
CA ASP A 622 -3.27 -27.85 -25.96
C ASP A 622 -3.64 -27.39 -27.36
N ALA A 623 -3.21 -26.20 -27.78
CA ALA A 623 -3.37 -25.75 -29.17
C ALA A 623 -2.13 -26.05 -30.02
N LEU A 624 -0.93 -25.89 -29.45
CA LEU A 624 0.34 -25.99 -30.17
C LEU A 624 0.63 -27.41 -30.67
N VAL A 625 0.45 -28.43 -29.83
CA VAL A 625 0.76 -29.82 -30.21
C VAL A 625 -0.20 -30.34 -31.29
N PRO A 626 -1.54 -30.16 -31.17
CA PRO A 626 -2.46 -30.54 -32.25
C PRO A 626 -2.17 -29.82 -33.57
N PHE A 627 -1.77 -28.55 -33.54
CA PHE A 627 -1.38 -27.81 -34.73
C PHE A 627 -0.20 -28.48 -35.45
N VAL A 628 0.92 -28.67 -34.73
CA VAL A 628 2.16 -29.19 -35.33
C VAL A 628 1.99 -30.63 -35.81
N ASN A 629 1.31 -31.49 -35.04
CA ASN A 629 1.08 -32.87 -35.44
C ASN A 629 0.20 -32.96 -36.69
N THR A 630 -0.90 -32.19 -36.73
CA THR A 630 -1.79 -32.19 -37.90
C THR A 630 -1.08 -31.63 -39.14
N LEU A 631 -0.25 -30.60 -38.99
CA LEU A 631 0.54 -30.06 -40.10
C LEU A 631 1.54 -31.10 -40.62
N ALA A 632 2.21 -31.85 -39.73
CA ALA A 632 3.12 -32.92 -40.13
C ALA A 632 2.44 -34.09 -40.86
N GLU A 633 1.21 -34.42 -40.47
CA GLU A 633 0.44 -35.51 -41.09
C GLU A 633 -0.18 -35.11 -42.43
N THR A 634 -0.71 -33.88 -42.52
CA THR A 634 -1.57 -33.47 -43.64
C THR A 634 -0.91 -32.47 -44.59
N LEU A 635 0.14 -31.79 -44.15
CA LEU A 635 0.77 -30.65 -44.82
C LEU A 635 -0.21 -29.51 -45.16
N ASP A 636 -1.36 -29.48 -44.49
CA ASP A 636 -2.47 -28.57 -44.74
C ASP A 636 -2.63 -27.62 -43.54
N VAL A 637 -2.28 -26.35 -43.76
CA VAL A 637 -2.29 -25.32 -42.72
C VAL A 637 -3.71 -25.09 -42.20
N GLN A 638 -4.73 -25.14 -43.06
CA GLN A 638 -6.11 -24.90 -42.64
C GLN A 638 -6.62 -26.01 -41.71
N LYS A 639 -6.27 -27.27 -42.00
CA LYS A 639 -6.55 -28.39 -41.08
C LYS A 639 -5.78 -28.27 -39.77
N ALA A 640 -4.52 -27.86 -39.83
CA ALA A 640 -3.69 -27.66 -38.64
C ALA A 640 -4.26 -26.57 -37.72
N VAL A 641 -4.66 -25.42 -38.25
CA VAL A 641 -5.33 -24.36 -37.48
C VAL A 641 -6.65 -24.86 -36.90
N GLY A 642 -7.42 -25.64 -37.67
CA GLY A 642 -8.65 -26.29 -37.18
C GLY A 642 -8.40 -27.24 -36.00
N ALA A 643 -7.29 -27.97 -36.00
CA ALA A 643 -6.88 -28.82 -34.87
C ALA A 643 -6.45 -27.99 -33.66
N ALA A 644 -5.71 -26.91 -33.86
CA ALA A 644 -5.34 -25.97 -32.80
C ALA A 644 -6.57 -25.37 -32.10
N ARG A 645 -7.57 -24.95 -32.89
CA ARG A 645 -8.84 -24.42 -32.39
C ARG A 645 -9.57 -25.45 -31.54
N LYS A 646 -9.71 -26.69 -32.01
CA LYS A 646 -10.31 -27.78 -31.22
C LYS A 646 -9.56 -28.04 -29.93
N GLY A 647 -8.23 -27.97 -29.97
CA GLY A 647 -7.37 -28.09 -28.81
C GLY A 647 -7.65 -26.99 -27.77
N SER A 648 -7.60 -25.72 -28.18
CA SER A 648 -7.96 -24.59 -27.32
C SER A 648 -9.38 -24.70 -26.79
N ASP A 649 -10.37 -25.03 -27.61
CA ASP A 649 -11.76 -25.19 -27.16
C ASP A 649 -11.93 -26.32 -26.14
N SER A 650 -11.14 -27.40 -26.24
CA SER A 650 -11.20 -28.53 -25.31
C SER A 650 -10.73 -28.17 -23.89
N THR A 651 -10.00 -27.07 -23.74
CA THR A 651 -9.54 -26.59 -22.42
C THR A 651 -10.66 -25.97 -21.58
N LYS A 652 -11.83 -25.67 -22.18
CA LYS A 652 -13.02 -25.21 -21.46
C LYS A 652 -13.53 -26.32 -20.54
N GLY A 653 -13.58 -26.05 -19.24
CA GLY A 653 -14.01 -27.04 -18.25
C GLY A 653 -12.96 -28.10 -17.93
N MET A 654 -11.75 -27.97 -18.46
CA MET A 654 -10.60 -28.81 -18.13
C MET A 654 -9.99 -28.36 -16.81
N GLU A 655 -9.80 -29.28 -15.87
CA GLU A 655 -9.03 -28.98 -14.65
C GLU A 655 -7.57 -28.74 -15.01
N ALA A 656 -7.01 -27.63 -14.55
CA ALA A 656 -5.62 -27.31 -14.81
C ALA A 656 -4.69 -28.18 -13.96
N SER A 657 -3.70 -28.79 -14.59
CA SER A 657 -2.60 -29.49 -13.91
C SER A 657 -1.31 -28.67 -13.89
N LEU A 658 -1.24 -27.60 -14.70
CA LEU A 658 -0.07 -26.74 -14.82
C LEU A 658 -0.43 -25.25 -15.00
N GLY A 659 0.56 -24.38 -14.77
CA GLY A 659 0.40 -22.93 -14.91
C GLY A 659 -0.34 -22.29 -13.74
N ARG A 660 -0.63 -20.99 -13.86
CA ARG A 660 -1.31 -20.21 -12.82
C ARG A 660 -2.75 -20.68 -12.60
N SER A 661 -3.35 -21.26 -13.62
CA SER A 661 -4.68 -21.89 -13.60
C SER A 661 -4.87 -22.98 -12.55
N VAL A 662 -3.79 -23.59 -12.05
CA VAL A 662 -3.85 -24.57 -10.95
C VAL A 662 -4.33 -23.95 -9.63
N TYR A 663 -4.06 -22.67 -9.41
CA TYR A 663 -4.32 -22.00 -8.12
C TYR A 663 -5.70 -21.33 -8.05
N VAL A 664 -6.46 -21.32 -9.14
CA VAL A 664 -7.64 -20.46 -9.29
C VAL A 664 -8.94 -21.25 -9.11
N ASN A 665 -9.74 -20.82 -8.13
CA ASN A 665 -11.09 -21.35 -7.84
C ASN A 665 -12.16 -20.28 -8.13
N ALA A 666 -12.04 -19.55 -9.25
CA ALA A 666 -12.94 -18.45 -9.59
C ALA A 666 -14.19 -18.93 -10.34
N GLU A 667 -15.36 -18.35 -10.07
CA GLU A 667 -16.58 -18.65 -10.84
C GLU A 667 -16.40 -18.36 -12.35
N GLY A 668 -16.99 -19.19 -13.21
CA GLY A 668 -16.91 -19.04 -14.67
C GLY A 668 -15.66 -19.65 -15.33
N TRP A 669 -14.74 -20.24 -14.55
CA TRP A 669 -13.54 -20.90 -15.10
C TRP A 669 -13.85 -22.03 -16.08
N ASN A 670 -15.01 -22.68 -15.95
CA ASN A 670 -15.45 -23.83 -16.73
C ASN A 670 -15.90 -23.47 -18.16
N GLU A 671 -16.24 -22.22 -18.44
CA GLU A 671 -16.59 -21.75 -19.79
C GLU A 671 -15.41 -21.05 -20.49
N CYS A 672 -14.33 -20.80 -19.74
CA CYS A 672 -13.15 -20.08 -20.17
C CYS A 672 -12.10 -21.03 -20.77
N PRO A 673 -11.68 -20.84 -22.05
CA PRO A 673 -10.54 -21.57 -22.58
C PRO A 673 -9.25 -21.11 -21.88
N ASP A 674 -8.19 -21.91 -22.01
CA ASP A 674 -6.84 -21.50 -21.64
C ASP A 674 -6.43 -20.24 -22.43
N PRO A 675 -6.01 -19.16 -21.75
CA PRO A 675 -5.63 -17.89 -22.40
C PRO A 675 -4.46 -18.06 -23.38
N GLY A 676 -3.46 -18.87 -23.03
CA GLY A 676 -2.29 -19.13 -23.87
C GLY A 676 -2.67 -19.86 -25.16
N ALA A 677 -3.48 -20.92 -25.04
CA ALA A 677 -4.00 -21.67 -26.18
C ALA A 677 -4.90 -20.80 -27.07
N TYR A 678 -5.78 -20.01 -26.47
CA TYR A 678 -6.67 -19.10 -27.19
C TYR A 678 -5.89 -18.04 -27.96
N GLY A 679 -4.91 -17.39 -27.31
CA GLY A 679 -4.01 -16.42 -27.95
C GLY A 679 -3.25 -17.03 -29.13
N LEU A 680 -2.68 -18.22 -28.96
CA LEU A 680 -2.01 -18.92 -30.06
C LEU A 680 -2.95 -19.21 -31.23
N VAL A 681 -4.19 -19.65 -30.96
CA VAL A 681 -5.19 -19.87 -32.02
C VAL A 681 -5.49 -18.58 -32.78
N LYS A 682 -5.58 -17.43 -32.10
CA LYS A 682 -5.82 -16.13 -32.74
C LYS A 682 -4.66 -15.69 -33.64
N LEU A 683 -3.43 -15.94 -33.21
CA LEU A 683 -2.24 -15.76 -34.05
C LEU A 683 -2.32 -16.66 -35.30
N LEU A 684 -2.61 -17.95 -35.11
CA LEU A 684 -2.70 -18.95 -36.18
C LEU A 684 -3.82 -18.67 -37.18
N GLU A 685 -4.99 -18.22 -36.71
CA GLU A 685 -6.12 -17.80 -37.55
C GLU A 685 -5.77 -16.61 -38.44
N GLY A 686 -4.93 -15.69 -37.97
CA GLY A 686 -4.50 -14.54 -38.76
C GLY A 686 -3.65 -14.91 -39.97
N PHE A 687 -2.96 -16.07 -39.96
CA PHE A 687 -2.31 -16.62 -41.16
C PHE A 687 -3.29 -17.12 -42.22
N LEU A 688 -4.56 -17.41 -41.86
CA LEU A 688 -5.58 -17.84 -42.82
C LEU A 688 -6.29 -16.67 -43.51
N GLY A 689 -6.23 -15.46 -42.94
CA GLY A 689 -6.96 -14.28 -43.42
C GLY A 689 -6.56 -13.75 -44.80
N HIS A 690 -5.51 -14.30 -45.42
CA HIS A 690 -5.06 -14.02 -46.79
C HIS A 690 -5.01 -15.26 -47.69
N LEU A 691 -5.53 -16.41 -47.21
CA LEU A 691 -5.64 -17.64 -48.00
C LEU A 691 -6.99 -17.77 -48.76
N ASN A 692 -7.85 -16.75 -48.69
CA ASN A 692 -9.12 -16.64 -49.42
C ASN A 692 -9.10 -15.52 -50.45
#